data_AF-A0A849RBR3-F1
#
_entry.id   AF-A0A849RBR3-F1
#
_cell.length_a   1.000
_cell.length_b   1.000
_cell.length_c   1.000
_cell.angle_alpha   90.00
_cell.angle_beta   90.00
_cell.angle_gamma   90.00
#
_symmetry.space_group_name_H-M   'P 1'
#
loop_
_entity.id
_entity.type
_entity.pdbx_description
1 polymer ?
#
loop_
_entity_poly.entity_id
_entity_poly.type
_entity_poly.pdbx_seq_one_letter_code
_entity_poly.pdbx_strand_id
1 'polypeptide(L)'
;MNASMMPPDLQQKKDKRQQKYHHINLQLAALGQPTCEMDDDRQYLDIANGLLKKYAQQRRLLAQYRCPADQRIEDFLNHYLLSNGINETIRIPGETFVLEQKGLARELSLPYHGDEFHSAYIDSYRIQQGVLHNPQNDKRTTKGVFHIAAGGLPVPADKSEVPVAAYGAILAIALSPPDDLLNLPFTINQANPAKLWVSLLQRPIVRPEISAEIPAQTMEIRFFAPGGLVANLDFVESIFGNAGDPFLPDNDSALDINHWTGHTGCIILAPHLVHCRKKALGLPHIDEATPRQRKDGMCWHNEDELYNDGKPFKLVCRDMQGIIVTIIADNYFGYSKKEIKSQISYATNLFGDCEEEHAGGALAFPRVILGEIHIPSTSELAPKPTFDQASQLLAPVMERKDSGYGVDKNHPDIIFVPTDAQINIQEQQICWLQNNHQQAIKLLIKKTYIYPNGFRVHMERHPHAPSWRLVGTYPEGTFCHKPSTVSGGGKSEISKSIAGAVISGDFFVEDFDKDMAFVSKIFEHDYANRFRKPALHGSDQRSLLSKKRTLGSVIKLLTPSATDYSDTYNQWLEEIPQHILGLVLMIKRFYKAEWGDNWRQHFSVDLVNGKPGNELKYHGRKLIASYLRVGFDEKGAWRIFKLRQDFIASEKLQMEDDITSSTVIPVRYLPGLNPEYNNPSVKLVNNCEESFFQRPDDAIHRGTDLQTELDFSGKDNFISNFQPLNTEDARELLEDVIHFEEFSEPMQKVIR
;
A
#
# COMPACT_ATOMS: atom_id res chain seq x y z
N MET A 1 -41.51 -1.55 6.00
CA MET A 1 -41.07 -1.53 4.59
C MET A 1 -40.75 -2.94 4.16
N ASN A 2 -41.32 -3.43 3.05
CA ASN A 2 -41.21 -4.82 2.63
C ASN A 2 -39.76 -5.18 2.24
N ALA A 3 -39.25 -6.27 2.80
CA ALA A 3 -37.92 -6.82 2.55
C ALA A 3 -37.70 -7.38 1.12
N SER A 4 -38.66 -7.19 0.21
CA SER A 4 -38.66 -7.77 -1.14
C SER A 4 -38.20 -6.83 -2.25
N MET A 5 -37.64 -5.65 -1.92
CA MET A 5 -37.15 -4.67 -2.91
C MET A 5 -35.73 -4.15 -2.63
N MET A 6 -34.89 -4.93 -1.94
CA MET A 6 -33.46 -4.60 -1.82
C MET A 6 -32.64 -5.30 -2.92
N PRO A 7 -31.63 -4.64 -3.52
CA PRO A 7 -30.70 -5.28 -4.45
C PRO A 7 -30.05 -6.54 -3.85
N PRO A 8 -29.81 -7.61 -4.65
CA PRO A 8 -29.29 -8.89 -4.16
C PRO A 8 -28.01 -8.78 -3.30
N ASP A 9 -27.08 -7.89 -3.69
CA ASP A 9 -25.83 -7.65 -2.96
C ASP A 9 -26.04 -7.04 -1.56
N LEU A 10 -27.05 -6.19 -1.40
CA LEU A 10 -27.39 -5.57 -0.12
C LEU A 10 -28.08 -6.57 0.81
N GLN A 11 -28.88 -7.48 0.26
CA GLN A 11 -29.53 -8.55 1.01
C GLN A 11 -28.50 -9.57 1.51
N GLN A 12 -27.59 -10.01 0.63
CA GLN A 12 -26.51 -10.94 1.01
C GLN A 12 -25.56 -10.35 2.07
N LYS A 13 -25.27 -9.04 2.03
CA LYS A 13 -24.48 -8.36 3.07
C LYS A 13 -25.23 -8.27 4.40
N LYS A 14 -26.53 -7.97 4.37
CA LYS A 14 -27.37 -7.91 5.57
C LYS A 14 -27.42 -9.28 6.26
N ASP A 15 -27.57 -10.35 5.48
CA ASP A 15 -27.58 -11.73 5.98
C ASP A 15 -26.25 -12.10 6.63
N LYS A 16 -25.11 -11.72 6.03
CA LYS A 16 -23.77 -11.95 6.62
C LYS A 16 -23.55 -11.18 7.92
N ARG A 17 -24.02 -9.94 8.02
CA ARG A 17 -23.87 -9.13 9.25
C ARG A 17 -24.74 -9.67 10.38
N GLN A 18 -25.97 -10.11 10.07
CA GLN A 18 -26.82 -10.79 11.05
C GLN A 18 -26.18 -12.10 11.55
N GLN A 19 -25.57 -12.89 10.66
CA GLN A 19 -24.82 -14.09 11.07
C GLN A 19 -23.68 -13.76 12.05
N LYS A 20 -22.93 -12.66 11.81
CA LYS A 20 -21.91 -12.19 12.76
C LYS A 20 -22.49 -11.80 14.11
N TYR A 21 -23.66 -11.18 14.15
CA TYR A 21 -24.34 -10.83 15.41
C TYR A 21 -24.77 -12.05 16.21
N HIS A 22 -25.36 -13.06 15.56
CA HIS A 22 -25.65 -14.32 16.24
C HIS A 22 -24.38 -14.98 16.77
N HIS A 23 -23.30 -14.97 15.99
CA HIS A 23 -22.01 -15.51 16.41
C HIS A 23 -21.45 -14.77 17.64
N ILE A 24 -21.48 -13.44 17.66
CA ILE A 24 -21.07 -12.61 18.80
C ILE A 24 -21.91 -12.96 20.04
N ASN A 25 -23.23 -13.01 19.92
CA ASN A 25 -24.12 -13.36 21.03
C ASN A 25 -23.85 -14.77 21.57
N LEU A 26 -23.61 -15.75 20.70
CA LEU A 26 -23.25 -17.11 21.11
C LEU A 26 -21.95 -17.15 21.91
N GLN A 27 -20.91 -16.44 21.45
CA GLN A 27 -19.63 -16.35 22.16
C GLN A 27 -19.77 -15.62 23.50
N LEU A 28 -20.52 -14.51 23.55
CA LEU A 28 -20.83 -13.82 24.81
C LEU A 28 -21.58 -14.73 25.79
N ALA A 29 -22.60 -15.46 25.32
CA ALA A 29 -23.32 -16.42 26.15
C ALA A 29 -22.41 -17.56 26.66
N ALA A 30 -21.50 -18.06 25.80
CA ALA A 30 -20.52 -19.08 26.17
C ALA A 30 -19.48 -18.57 27.19
N LEU A 31 -19.22 -17.26 27.21
CA LEU A 31 -18.43 -16.56 28.23
C LEU A 31 -19.22 -16.26 29.51
N GLY A 32 -20.53 -16.55 29.55
CA GLY A 32 -21.40 -16.14 30.64
C GLY A 32 -21.61 -14.62 30.72
N GLN A 33 -21.37 -13.90 29.63
CA GLN A 33 -21.51 -12.46 29.52
C GLN A 33 -22.92 -12.09 29.01
N PRO A 34 -23.40 -10.87 29.32
CA PRO A 34 -24.66 -10.34 28.77
C PRO A 34 -24.69 -10.37 27.24
N THR A 35 -25.84 -10.71 26.67
CA THR A 35 -26.10 -10.74 25.21
C THR A 35 -27.09 -9.64 24.82
N CYS A 36 -27.17 -9.33 23.52
CA CYS A 36 -28.15 -8.39 22.99
C CYS A 36 -29.41 -9.13 22.53
N GLU A 37 -30.60 -8.62 22.82
CA GLU A 37 -31.85 -9.18 22.27
C GLU A 37 -31.90 -8.99 20.75
N MET A 38 -31.99 -10.08 19.97
CA MET A 38 -32.24 -10.02 18.52
C MET A 38 -33.69 -10.45 18.20
N ASP A 39 -34.28 -9.84 17.16
CA ASP A 39 -35.69 -10.03 16.79
C ASP A 39 -36.07 -11.50 16.48
N ASP A 40 -35.13 -12.31 15.98
CA ASP A 40 -35.31 -13.74 15.66
C ASP A 40 -34.70 -14.70 16.71
N ASP A 41 -34.05 -14.19 17.78
CA ASP A 41 -33.14 -14.99 18.62
C ASP A 41 -33.81 -15.81 19.73
N ARG A 42 -35.04 -15.45 20.15
CA ARG A 42 -35.65 -16.09 21.34
C ARG A 42 -35.75 -17.60 21.18
N GLN A 43 -36.07 -18.12 19.99
CA GLN A 43 -36.10 -19.57 19.77
C GLN A 43 -34.72 -20.21 19.66
N TYR A 44 -33.75 -19.60 18.97
CA TYR A 44 -32.45 -20.21 18.70
C TYR A 44 -31.55 -20.28 19.94
N LEU A 45 -31.45 -19.18 20.68
CA LEU A 45 -30.70 -19.14 21.93
C LEU A 45 -31.38 -19.98 23.02
N ASP A 46 -32.73 -20.05 23.07
CA ASP A 46 -33.42 -20.94 24.03
C ASP A 46 -33.15 -22.42 23.76
N ILE A 47 -33.10 -22.83 22.47
CA ILE A 47 -32.75 -24.20 22.08
C ILE A 47 -31.28 -24.53 22.45
N ALA A 48 -30.37 -23.59 22.21
CA ALA A 48 -28.94 -23.76 22.52
C ALA A 48 -28.60 -23.52 24.01
N ASN A 49 -29.51 -22.93 24.80
CA ASN A 49 -29.26 -22.45 26.17
C ASN A 49 -28.71 -23.55 27.08
N GLY A 50 -29.28 -24.76 27.01
CA GLY A 50 -28.82 -25.90 27.80
C GLY A 50 -27.39 -26.32 27.47
N LEU A 51 -27.03 -26.28 26.19
CA LEU A 51 -25.69 -26.61 25.70
C LEU A 51 -24.68 -25.52 26.05
N LEU A 52 -25.04 -24.24 25.88
CA LEU A 52 -24.21 -23.09 26.22
C LEU A 52 -23.97 -23.00 27.74
N LYS A 53 -24.99 -23.22 28.57
CA LYS A 53 -24.83 -23.28 30.03
C LYS A 53 -23.92 -24.42 30.45
N LYS A 54 -24.07 -25.60 29.84
CA LYS A 54 -23.16 -26.74 30.08
C LYS A 54 -21.74 -26.40 29.67
N TYR A 55 -21.55 -25.81 28.49
CA TYR A 55 -20.25 -25.37 27.99
C TYR A 55 -19.60 -24.35 28.92
N ALA A 56 -20.35 -23.35 29.38
CA ALA A 56 -19.88 -22.36 30.35
C ALA A 56 -19.42 -23.02 31.68
N GLN A 57 -20.15 -24.02 32.20
CA GLN A 57 -19.72 -24.77 33.39
C GLN A 57 -18.46 -25.62 33.14
N GLN A 58 -18.34 -26.25 31.97
CA GLN A 58 -17.13 -27.00 31.59
C GLN A 58 -15.92 -26.07 31.45
N ARG A 59 -16.13 -24.90 30.84
CA ARG A 59 -15.11 -23.87 30.68
C ARG A 59 -14.62 -23.32 32.01
N ARG A 60 -15.52 -23.14 32.99
CA ARG A 60 -15.16 -22.78 34.37
C ARG A 60 -14.21 -23.81 35.01
N LEU A 61 -14.35 -25.10 34.71
CA LEU A 61 -13.42 -26.13 35.19
C LEU A 61 -12.05 -26.06 34.49
N LEU A 62 -12.02 -25.52 33.28
CA LEU A 62 -10.82 -25.29 32.47
C LEU A 62 -10.30 -23.84 32.57
N ALA A 63 -10.78 -23.03 33.51
CA ALA A 63 -10.44 -21.60 33.59
C ALA A 63 -8.93 -21.32 33.81
N GLN A 64 -8.18 -22.33 34.28
CA GLN A 64 -6.73 -22.27 34.42
C GLN A 64 -5.97 -22.65 33.16
N TYR A 65 -6.61 -23.31 32.20
CA TYR A 65 -6.00 -23.64 30.93
C TYR A 65 -5.73 -22.36 30.14
N ARG A 66 -4.59 -22.35 29.46
CA ARG A 66 -4.18 -21.28 28.54
C ARG A 66 -3.97 -21.92 27.19
N CYS A 67 -4.26 -21.18 26.13
CA CYS A 67 -3.81 -21.61 24.82
C CYS A 67 -2.27 -21.64 24.79
N PRO A 68 -1.65 -22.44 23.91
CA PRO A 68 -0.19 -22.62 23.90
C PRO A 68 0.60 -21.30 23.84
N ALA A 69 0.14 -20.33 23.04
CA ALA A 69 0.78 -19.02 22.94
C ALA A 69 0.71 -18.25 24.27
N ASP A 70 -0.46 -18.22 24.90
CA ASP A 70 -0.68 -17.56 26.20
C ASP A 70 0.14 -18.22 27.31
N GLN A 71 0.29 -19.55 27.27
CA GLN A 71 1.13 -20.29 28.21
C GLN A 71 2.61 -19.91 28.07
N ARG A 72 3.14 -19.84 26.84
CA ARG A 72 4.52 -19.39 26.57
C ARG A 72 4.78 -17.99 27.15
N ILE A 73 3.80 -17.08 27.02
CA ILE A 73 3.87 -15.72 27.55
C ILE A 73 3.84 -15.71 29.08
N GLU A 74 2.91 -16.43 29.72
CA GLU A 74 2.83 -16.51 31.18
C GLU A 74 4.09 -17.13 31.80
N ASP A 75 4.60 -18.20 31.21
CA ASP A 75 5.80 -18.89 31.69
C ASP A 75 7.02 -17.96 31.63
N PHE A 76 7.18 -17.24 30.51
CA PHE A 76 8.22 -16.23 30.37
C PHE A 76 8.12 -15.14 31.44
N LEU A 77 6.94 -14.52 31.61
CA LEU A 77 6.75 -13.43 32.57
C LEU A 77 7.07 -13.86 34.00
N ASN A 78 6.57 -15.02 34.41
CA ASN A 78 6.79 -15.55 35.74
C ASN A 78 8.25 -15.96 35.97
N HIS A 79 8.89 -16.59 34.98
CA HIS A 79 10.31 -16.92 35.04
C HIS A 79 11.18 -15.66 35.11
N TYR A 80 10.87 -14.64 34.29
CA TYR A 80 11.58 -13.37 34.25
C TYR A 80 11.53 -12.62 35.59
N LEU A 81 10.35 -12.53 36.20
CA LEU A 81 10.18 -11.86 37.49
C LEU A 81 10.95 -12.62 38.60
N LEU A 82 10.80 -13.94 38.65
CA LEU A 82 11.46 -14.78 39.64
C LEU A 82 13.00 -14.73 39.52
N SER A 83 13.54 -14.82 38.30
CA SER A 83 14.99 -14.78 38.06
C SER A 83 15.61 -13.43 38.42
N ASN A 84 14.81 -12.37 38.40
CA ASN A 84 15.19 -11.03 38.83
C ASN A 84 14.79 -10.71 40.29
N GLY A 85 14.45 -11.72 41.09
CA GLY A 85 14.22 -11.59 42.53
C GLY A 85 12.85 -11.04 42.93
N ILE A 86 11.89 -10.97 42.00
CA ILE A 86 10.50 -10.57 42.27
C ILE A 86 9.65 -11.83 42.46
N ASN A 87 9.21 -12.08 43.70
CA ASN A 87 8.38 -13.23 44.04
C ASN A 87 6.89 -12.91 43.86
N GLU A 88 6.50 -12.55 42.64
CA GLU A 88 5.12 -12.33 42.23
C GLU A 88 4.76 -13.27 41.08
N THR A 89 3.52 -13.73 41.04
CA THR A 89 3.01 -14.55 39.95
C THR A 89 1.98 -13.74 39.16
N ILE A 90 2.24 -13.58 37.87
CA ILE A 90 1.37 -12.90 36.92
C ILE A 90 0.56 -13.94 36.15
N ARG A 91 -0.72 -13.62 35.95
CA ARG A 91 -1.65 -14.34 35.07
C ARG A 91 -2.19 -13.35 34.06
N ILE A 92 -2.02 -13.66 32.77
CA ILE A 92 -2.66 -12.87 31.73
C ILE A 92 -4.14 -13.24 31.64
N PRO A 93 -4.98 -12.43 30.96
CA PRO A 93 -6.42 -12.66 30.93
C PRO A 93 -6.73 -14.01 30.29
N GLY A 94 -7.23 -14.97 31.08
CA GLY A 94 -7.53 -16.33 30.62
C GLY A 94 -8.90 -16.49 29.97
N GLU A 95 -9.88 -15.68 30.39
CA GLU A 95 -11.22 -15.67 29.82
C GLU A 95 -11.41 -14.40 29.00
N THR A 96 -11.07 -14.48 27.71
CA THR A 96 -11.24 -13.38 26.75
C THR A 96 -12.32 -13.73 25.72
N PHE A 97 -12.90 -12.69 25.13
CA PHE A 97 -13.59 -12.81 23.85
C PHE A 97 -12.53 -12.94 22.75
N VAL A 98 -12.36 -14.16 22.23
CA VAL A 98 -11.39 -14.46 21.18
C VAL A 98 -11.97 -14.05 19.83
N LEU A 99 -11.25 -13.19 19.11
CA LEU A 99 -11.56 -12.82 17.75
C LEU A 99 -11.09 -13.94 16.80
N GLU A 100 -11.91 -14.98 16.66
CA GLU A 100 -11.58 -16.15 15.83
C GLU A 100 -11.81 -15.94 14.32
N GLN A 101 -12.50 -14.86 13.93
CA GLN A 101 -12.87 -14.58 12.54
C GLN A 101 -12.77 -13.10 12.18
N LYS A 102 -12.30 -12.83 10.96
CA LYS A 102 -12.11 -11.48 10.43
C LYS A 102 -13.39 -10.65 10.44
N GLY A 103 -13.31 -9.47 11.06
CA GLY A 103 -14.39 -8.48 11.11
C GLY A 103 -15.46 -8.74 12.15
N LEU A 104 -15.21 -9.60 13.15
CA LEU A 104 -15.97 -9.59 14.41
C LEU A 104 -15.61 -8.35 15.23
N ALA A 105 -14.32 -7.99 15.28
CA ALA A 105 -13.82 -6.82 16.01
C ALA A 105 -14.52 -5.53 15.58
N ARG A 106 -14.72 -5.35 14.27
CA ARG A 106 -15.44 -4.22 13.70
C ARG A 106 -16.88 -4.10 14.19
N GLU A 107 -17.59 -5.21 14.23
CA GLU A 107 -18.97 -5.24 14.72
C GLU A 107 -19.04 -5.04 16.24
N LEU A 108 -18.04 -5.51 16.98
CA LEU A 108 -17.93 -5.30 18.43
C LEU A 108 -17.62 -3.85 18.82
N SER A 109 -17.05 -3.07 17.90
CA SER A 109 -16.59 -1.69 18.12
C SER A 109 -17.71 -0.65 18.18
N LEU A 110 -18.95 -1.05 17.89
CA LEU A 110 -20.14 -0.20 17.89
C LEU A 110 -21.30 -0.92 18.56
N PRO A 111 -22.32 -0.21 19.08
CA PRO A 111 -23.48 -0.84 19.70
C PRO A 111 -24.27 -1.70 18.71
N TYR A 112 -24.87 -2.81 19.18
CA TYR A 112 -25.68 -3.69 18.35
C TYR A 112 -26.80 -2.94 17.57
N HIS A 113 -27.43 -1.97 18.24
CA HIS A 113 -28.39 -1.03 17.66
C HIS A 113 -27.91 0.41 17.89
N GLY A 114 -26.89 0.81 17.15
CA GLY A 114 -26.38 2.17 17.17
C GLY A 114 -25.28 2.36 16.14
N ASP A 115 -25.17 3.59 15.67
CA ASP A 115 -24.11 4.01 14.76
C ASP A 115 -23.05 4.85 15.48
N GLU A 116 -23.17 5.05 16.79
CA GLU A 116 -22.27 5.90 17.59
C GLU A 116 -21.93 5.24 18.92
N PHE A 117 -20.69 5.39 19.36
CA PHE A 117 -20.21 5.00 20.68
C PHE A 117 -19.23 6.04 21.22
N HIS A 118 -19.41 6.41 22.49
CA HIS A 118 -18.61 7.43 23.16
C HIS A 118 -18.09 6.91 24.49
N SER A 119 -16.84 7.23 24.80
CA SER A 119 -16.19 6.90 26.06
C SER A 119 -15.14 7.94 26.41
N ALA A 120 -14.52 7.83 27.59
CA ALA A 120 -13.38 8.67 27.94
C ALA A 120 -12.14 8.43 27.04
N TYR A 121 -12.12 7.33 26.27
CA TYR A 121 -10.96 6.86 25.53
C TYR A 121 -11.10 7.02 24.01
N ILE A 122 -12.32 6.85 23.48
CA ILE A 122 -12.58 6.82 22.04
C ILE A 122 -14.02 7.18 21.71
N ASP A 123 -14.17 7.92 20.61
CA ASP A 123 -15.43 8.14 19.91
C ASP A 123 -15.44 7.31 18.62
N SER A 124 -16.50 6.55 18.38
CA SER A 124 -16.61 5.62 17.25
C SER A 124 -17.93 5.82 16.52
N TYR A 125 -17.88 5.79 15.20
CA TYR A 125 -19.02 6.04 14.32
C TYR A 125 -19.08 5.01 13.20
N ARG A 126 -20.29 4.56 12.88
CA ARG A 126 -20.58 3.87 11.62
C ARG A 126 -20.84 4.91 10.55
N ILE A 127 -20.12 4.81 9.45
CA ILE A 127 -20.25 5.73 8.32
C ILE A 127 -20.48 4.95 7.03
N GLN A 128 -20.95 5.63 5.98
CA GLN A 128 -21.23 5.00 4.69
C GLN A 128 -20.01 4.31 4.08
N GLN A 129 -18.83 4.87 4.33
CA GLN A 129 -17.53 4.42 3.84
C GLN A 129 -16.94 3.28 4.69
N GLY A 130 -17.51 2.95 5.86
CA GLY A 130 -16.96 1.95 6.79
C GLY A 130 -17.14 2.35 8.26
N VAL A 131 -16.04 2.46 9.00
CA VAL A 131 -16.01 2.89 10.41
C VAL A 131 -15.04 4.05 10.61
N LEU A 132 -15.41 4.97 11.50
CA LEU A 132 -14.60 6.11 11.91
C LEU A 132 -14.36 6.00 13.42
N HIS A 133 -13.09 6.07 13.82
CA HIS A 133 -12.69 6.00 15.22
C HIS A 133 -11.74 7.16 15.57
N ASN A 134 -12.15 7.99 16.51
CA ASN A 134 -11.39 9.14 17.00
C ASN A 134 -10.96 8.87 18.45
N PRO A 135 -9.74 8.36 18.69
CA PRO A 135 -9.21 8.16 20.04
C PRO A 135 -8.92 9.50 20.73
N GLN A 136 -8.81 9.48 22.05
CA GLN A 136 -8.56 10.68 22.86
C GLN A 136 -7.30 11.44 22.41
N ASN A 137 -6.22 10.72 22.09
CA ASN A 137 -5.01 11.29 21.50
C ASN A 137 -5.03 11.09 19.97
N ASP A 138 -4.95 12.17 19.22
CA ASP A 138 -5.01 12.19 17.74
C ASP A 138 -3.69 11.79 17.06
N LYS A 139 -2.60 11.70 17.82
CA LYS A 139 -1.26 11.45 17.25
C LYS A 139 -0.33 10.73 18.21
N ARG A 140 0.66 10.09 17.60
CA ARG A 140 1.76 9.42 18.32
C ARG A 140 2.82 10.41 18.78
N THR A 141 3.27 10.25 20.02
CA THR A 141 4.48 10.90 20.56
C THR A 141 5.67 9.93 20.52
N THR A 142 6.88 10.43 20.27
CA THR A 142 8.12 9.62 20.24
C THR A 142 9.09 9.94 21.37
N LYS A 143 9.12 11.20 21.84
CA LYS A 143 10.06 11.65 22.86
C LYS A 143 9.65 11.11 24.25
N GLY A 144 10.50 10.28 24.85
CA GLY A 144 10.27 9.74 26.21
C GLY A 144 9.10 8.76 26.29
N VAL A 145 8.81 8.03 25.21
CA VAL A 145 7.66 7.13 25.15
C VAL A 145 8.07 5.65 25.19
N PHE A 146 9.31 5.33 24.84
CA PHE A 146 9.77 3.94 24.73
C PHE A 146 10.60 3.56 25.97
N HIS A 147 9.96 2.80 26.84
CA HIS A 147 10.54 2.26 28.06
C HIS A 147 10.81 0.76 27.93
N ILE A 148 11.83 0.29 28.63
CA ILE A 148 12.26 -1.11 28.60
C ILE A 148 12.58 -1.57 30.02
N ALA A 149 12.04 -2.72 30.41
CA ALA A 149 12.35 -3.34 31.69
C ALA A 149 13.83 -3.80 31.73
N ALA A 150 14.51 -3.48 32.83
CA ALA A 150 15.84 -4.01 33.17
C ALA A 150 15.75 -5.50 33.51
N GLY A 151 16.85 -6.25 33.41
CA GLY A 151 16.89 -7.69 33.80
C GLY A 151 16.73 -8.69 32.64
N GLY A 152 16.50 -8.20 31.42
CA GLY A 152 16.52 -9.00 30.19
C GLY A 152 17.71 -8.64 29.30
N LEU A 153 17.47 -8.44 28.00
CA LEU A 153 18.48 -7.92 27.08
C LEU A 153 18.91 -6.47 27.43
N PRO A 154 20.16 -6.08 27.12
CA PRO A 154 20.65 -4.72 27.40
C PRO A 154 19.72 -3.62 26.90
N VAL A 155 19.50 -2.60 27.73
CA VAL A 155 18.64 -1.46 27.39
C VAL A 155 19.45 -0.45 26.56
N PRO A 156 19.01 -0.08 25.34
CA PRO A 156 19.70 0.93 24.55
C PRO A 156 19.74 2.29 25.25
N ALA A 157 20.85 3.01 25.09
CA ALA A 157 21.12 4.23 25.85
C ALA A 157 20.09 5.35 25.65
N ASP A 158 19.35 5.34 24.55
CA ASP A 158 18.32 6.31 24.16
C ASP A 158 16.89 5.95 24.64
N LYS A 159 16.70 4.77 25.24
CA LYS A 159 15.43 4.34 25.86
C LYS A 159 15.41 4.63 27.35
N SER A 160 14.25 4.57 28.00
CA SER A 160 14.18 4.64 29.46
C SER A 160 14.26 3.25 30.08
N GLU A 161 15.17 3.02 31.02
CA GLU A 161 15.34 1.74 31.71
C GLU A 161 14.49 1.68 32.98
N VAL A 162 13.55 0.74 33.03
CA VAL A 162 12.58 0.59 34.12
C VAL A 162 13.02 -0.52 35.07
N PRO A 163 13.13 -0.28 36.39
CA PRO A 163 13.42 -1.33 37.36
C PRO A 163 12.41 -2.48 37.29
N VAL A 164 12.88 -3.72 37.49
CA VAL A 164 12.04 -4.94 37.38
C VAL A 164 10.82 -4.87 38.32
N ALA A 165 11.00 -4.42 39.56
CA ALA A 165 9.91 -4.27 40.53
C ALA A 165 8.82 -3.32 40.02
N ALA A 166 9.22 -2.19 39.40
CA ALA A 166 8.28 -1.23 38.83
C ALA A 166 7.59 -1.80 37.58
N TYR A 167 8.28 -2.59 36.75
CA TYR A 167 7.66 -3.32 35.65
C TYR A 167 6.59 -4.30 36.15
N GLY A 168 6.88 -5.11 37.17
CA GLY A 168 5.92 -6.03 37.79
C GLY A 168 4.66 -5.31 38.28
N ALA A 169 4.84 -4.21 39.02
CA ALA A 169 3.74 -3.37 39.50
C ALA A 169 2.91 -2.77 38.35
N ILE A 170 3.54 -2.23 37.31
CA ILE A 170 2.85 -1.70 36.13
C ILE A 170 2.06 -2.80 35.42
N LEU A 171 2.65 -3.98 35.23
CA LEU A 171 2.00 -5.11 34.59
C LEU A 171 0.78 -5.59 35.37
N ALA A 172 0.88 -5.70 36.70
CA ALA A 172 -0.24 -6.07 37.55
C ALA A 172 -1.42 -5.09 37.42
N ILE A 173 -1.14 -3.78 37.36
CA ILE A 173 -2.16 -2.74 37.15
C ILE A 173 -2.72 -2.79 35.72
N ALA A 174 -1.87 -3.05 34.72
CA ALA A 174 -2.28 -3.17 33.32
C ALA A 174 -3.34 -4.27 33.14
N LEU A 175 -3.18 -5.37 33.88
CA LEU A 175 -4.07 -6.53 33.87
C LEU A 175 -5.34 -6.35 34.70
N SER A 176 -5.49 -5.20 35.38
CA SER A 176 -6.65 -4.85 36.21
C SER A 176 -7.28 -3.52 35.74
N PRO A 177 -7.76 -3.42 34.49
CA PRO A 177 -8.39 -2.21 33.97
C PRO A 177 -9.69 -1.88 34.70
N PRO A 178 -10.08 -0.60 34.76
CA PRO A 178 -11.34 -0.20 35.34
C PRO A 178 -12.54 -0.69 34.52
N ASP A 179 -13.70 -0.81 35.17
CA ASP A 179 -14.93 -1.37 34.59
C ASP A 179 -15.42 -0.62 33.35
N ASP A 180 -15.25 0.70 33.31
CA ASP A 180 -15.64 1.54 32.18
C ASP A 180 -14.82 1.23 30.92
N LEU A 181 -13.53 0.95 31.09
CA LEU A 181 -12.62 0.52 30.03
C LEU A 181 -12.91 -0.92 29.55
N LEU A 182 -13.41 -1.78 30.43
CA LEU A 182 -13.80 -3.16 30.09
C LEU A 182 -15.15 -3.28 29.36
N ASN A 183 -16.00 -2.24 29.41
CA ASN A 183 -17.31 -2.28 28.79
C ASN A 183 -17.20 -2.47 27.27
N LEU A 184 -17.85 -3.51 26.75
CA LEU A 184 -17.87 -3.81 25.33
C LEU A 184 -18.90 -2.92 24.60
N PRO A 185 -18.49 -2.13 23.57
CA PRO A 185 -19.39 -1.21 22.86
C PRO A 185 -20.66 -1.88 22.33
N PHE A 186 -20.53 -3.10 21.78
CA PHE A 186 -21.66 -3.89 21.28
C PHE A 186 -22.84 -4.01 22.24
N THR A 187 -22.54 -4.16 23.54
CA THR A 187 -23.53 -4.40 24.60
C THR A 187 -23.83 -3.16 25.44
N ILE A 188 -23.29 -1.98 25.09
CA ILE A 188 -23.31 -0.80 25.96
C ILE A 188 -24.74 -0.30 26.28
N ASN A 189 -25.69 -0.54 25.38
CA ASN A 189 -27.09 -0.15 25.54
C ASN A 189 -27.93 -1.20 26.31
N GLN A 190 -27.32 -2.30 26.74
CA GLN A 190 -27.99 -3.27 27.61
C GLN A 190 -28.04 -2.76 29.05
N ALA A 191 -29.03 -3.23 29.82
CA ALA A 191 -29.15 -2.85 31.24
C ALA A 191 -27.89 -3.20 32.05
N ASN A 192 -27.20 -4.29 31.68
CA ASN A 192 -25.89 -4.66 32.19
C ASN A 192 -24.97 -4.92 30.99
N PRO A 193 -24.09 -3.98 30.63
CA PRO A 193 -23.11 -4.19 29.57
C PRO A 193 -22.12 -5.31 29.92
N ALA A 194 -21.65 -6.03 28.90
CA ALA A 194 -20.59 -7.02 29.07
C ALA A 194 -19.26 -6.33 29.40
N LYS A 195 -18.54 -6.88 30.38
CA LYS A 195 -17.24 -6.40 30.85
C LYS A 195 -16.22 -7.51 30.68
N LEU A 196 -15.33 -7.35 29.71
CA LEU A 196 -14.43 -8.43 29.33
C LEU A 196 -13.17 -7.91 28.63
N TRP A 197 -12.18 -8.79 28.57
CA TRP A 197 -11.03 -8.64 27.68
C TRP A 197 -11.35 -9.23 26.31
N VAL A 198 -10.86 -8.60 25.25
CA VAL A 198 -10.89 -9.13 23.89
C VAL A 198 -9.47 -9.49 23.48
N SER A 199 -9.29 -10.59 22.75
CA SER A 199 -7.97 -11.00 22.27
C SER A 199 -7.95 -11.41 20.80
N LEU A 200 -6.78 -11.24 20.17
CA LEU A 200 -6.51 -11.58 18.77
C LEU A 200 -5.19 -12.36 18.67
N LEU A 201 -5.17 -13.42 17.86
CA LEU A 201 -3.93 -14.08 17.42
C LEU A 201 -3.57 -13.56 16.02
N GLN A 202 -2.30 -13.19 15.83
CA GLN A 202 -1.77 -12.75 14.53
C GLN A 202 -0.48 -13.50 14.21
N ARG A 203 -0.21 -13.70 12.92
CA ARG A 203 1.03 -14.34 12.43
C ARG A 203 1.78 -13.46 11.43
N PRO A 204 2.32 -12.30 11.85
CA PRO A 204 3.03 -11.42 10.92
C PRO A 204 4.32 -12.09 10.40
N ILE A 205 4.63 -11.82 9.13
CA ILE A 205 5.82 -12.32 8.45
C ILE A 205 7.08 -11.69 9.07
N VAL A 206 8.09 -12.54 9.31
CA VAL A 206 9.40 -12.19 9.85
C VAL A 206 10.52 -12.49 8.83
N ARG A 207 10.40 -13.58 8.08
CA ARG A 207 11.27 -13.89 6.93
C ARG A 207 10.42 -14.13 5.68
N PRO A 208 10.74 -13.48 4.54
CA PRO A 208 10.05 -13.75 3.28
C PRO A 208 10.21 -15.20 2.81
N GLU A 209 9.33 -15.61 1.90
CA GLU A 209 9.54 -16.83 1.12
C GLU A 209 10.77 -16.69 0.22
N ILE A 210 11.58 -17.74 0.14
CA ILE A 210 12.77 -17.79 -0.72
C ILE A 210 12.50 -18.66 -1.96
N SER A 211 11.86 -19.81 -1.75
CA SER A 211 11.42 -20.73 -2.79
C SER A 211 10.26 -21.57 -2.27
N ALA A 212 9.64 -22.38 -3.13
CA ALA A 212 8.57 -23.29 -2.74
C ALA A 212 8.98 -24.27 -1.62
N GLU A 213 10.26 -24.61 -1.50
CA GLU A 213 10.82 -25.48 -0.47
C GLU A 213 11.23 -24.74 0.82
N ILE A 214 11.41 -23.41 0.75
CA ILE A 214 11.81 -22.57 1.87
C ILE A 214 10.74 -21.48 2.04
N PRO A 215 9.63 -21.82 2.72
CA PRO A 215 8.48 -20.94 2.82
C PRO A 215 8.78 -19.70 3.67
N ALA A 216 7.88 -18.73 3.59
CA ALA A 216 7.87 -17.61 4.51
C ALA A 216 7.72 -18.10 5.95
N GLN A 217 8.35 -17.38 6.88
CA GLN A 217 8.23 -17.64 8.31
C GLN A 217 7.66 -16.44 9.05
N THR A 218 6.85 -16.75 10.05
CA THR A 218 6.08 -15.81 10.85
C THR A 218 6.50 -15.90 12.31
N MET A 219 6.26 -14.86 13.08
CA MET A 219 6.12 -15.00 14.53
C MET A 219 4.63 -15.11 14.87
N GLU A 220 4.30 -15.45 16.11
CA GLU A 220 2.93 -15.31 16.61
C GLU A 220 2.84 -14.12 17.58
N ILE A 221 1.74 -13.38 17.55
CA ILE A 221 1.47 -12.29 18.47
C ILE A 221 0.09 -12.47 19.08
N ARG A 222 0.03 -12.39 20.41
CA ARG A 222 -1.20 -12.31 21.19
C ARG A 222 -1.48 -10.86 21.57
N PHE A 223 -2.56 -10.32 21.05
CA PHE A 223 -2.95 -8.93 21.28
C PHE A 223 -4.16 -8.91 22.24
N PHE A 224 -4.01 -8.26 23.38
CA PHE A 224 -5.04 -8.11 24.41
C PHE A 224 -5.47 -6.66 24.55
N ALA A 225 -6.78 -6.43 24.53
CA ALA A 225 -7.37 -5.12 24.76
C ALA A 225 -8.59 -5.27 25.69
N PRO A 226 -8.82 -4.32 26.61
CA PRO A 226 -10.13 -4.20 27.27
C PRO A 226 -11.24 -4.01 26.23
N GLY A 227 -12.46 -4.46 26.54
CA GLY A 227 -13.61 -4.42 25.62
C GLY A 227 -13.87 -3.05 24.98
N GLY A 228 -13.68 -1.96 25.72
CA GLY A 228 -13.87 -0.59 25.22
C GLY A 228 -12.89 -0.19 24.12
N LEU A 229 -11.78 -0.93 23.94
CA LEU A 229 -10.74 -0.67 22.95
C LEU A 229 -10.70 -1.71 21.82
N VAL A 230 -11.79 -2.45 21.60
CA VAL A 230 -11.85 -3.48 20.55
C VAL A 230 -11.62 -2.93 19.13
N ALA A 231 -11.83 -1.62 18.91
CA ALA A 231 -11.47 -0.94 17.65
C ALA A 231 -9.97 -1.05 17.33
N ASN A 232 -9.10 -1.10 18.34
CA ASN A 232 -7.66 -1.32 18.12
C ASN A 232 -7.38 -2.71 17.56
N LEU A 233 -8.18 -3.72 17.92
CA LEU A 233 -8.07 -5.06 17.39
C LEU A 233 -8.61 -5.16 15.95
N ASP A 234 -9.71 -4.46 15.61
CA ASP A 234 -10.16 -4.31 14.20
C ASP A 234 -9.06 -3.67 13.34
N PHE A 235 -8.42 -2.63 13.88
CA PHE A 235 -7.33 -1.93 13.21
C PHE A 235 -6.16 -2.87 12.89
N VAL A 236 -5.60 -3.58 13.88
CA VAL A 236 -4.46 -4.47 13.62
C VAL A 236 -4.85 -5.72 12.84
N GLU A 237 -6.08 -6.22 12.99
CA GLU A 237 -6.63 -7.31 12.17
C GLU A 237 -6.72 -6.91 10.68
N SER A 238 -7.10 -5.67 10.40
CA SER A 238 -7.20 -5.15 9.03
C SER A 238 -5.82 -5.00 8.35
N ILE A 239 -4.75 -4.83 9.14
CA ILE A 239 -3.39 -4.64 8.64
C ILE A 239 -2.61 -5.96 8.59
N PHE A 240 -2.70 -6.81 9.62
CA PHE A 240 -1.83 -8.00 9.76
C PHE A 240 -2.60 -9.33 9.76
N GLY A 241 -3.91 -9.28 9.50
CA GLY A 241 -4.76 -10.46 9.42
C GLY A 241 -5.18 -11.02 10.79
N ASN A 242 -5.92 -12.12 10.71
CA ASN A 242 -6.47 -12.88 11.85
C ASN A 242 -6.02 -14.34 11.69
N ALA A 243 -5.37 -14.89 12.72
CA ALA A 243 -4.85 -16.26 12.71
C ALA A 243 -5.76 -17.27 13.41
N GLY A 244 -7.03 -16.93 13.63
CA GLY A 244 -8.06 -17.80 14.17
C GLY A 244 -8.04 -17.94 15.70
N ASP A 245 -8.76 -18.95 16.18
CA ASP A 245 -8.82 -19.30 17.59
C ASP A 245 -7.50 -19.95 18.05
N PRO A 246 -6.74 -19.35 18.98
CA PRO A 246 -5.47 -19.89 19.46
C PRO A 246 -5.63 -21.18 20.28
N PHE A 247 -6.84 -21.53 20.71
CA PHE A 247 -7.10 -22.78 21.44
C PHE A 247 -7.15 -24.01 20.51
N LEU A 248 -7.24 -23.80 19.19
CA LEU A 248 -7.20 -24.88 18.21
C LEU A 248 -5.74 -25.29 17.93
N PRO A 249 -5.41 -26.59 17.92
CA PRO A 249 -4.08 -27.08 17.55
C PRO A 249 -3.62 -26.61 16.17
N ASP A 250 -4.54 -26.46 15.22
CA ASP A 250 -4.25 -25.97 13.86
C ASP A 250 -3.63 -24.56 13.86
N ASN A 251 -3.86 -23.79 14.93
CA ASN A 251 -3.35 -22.43 15.10
C ASN A 251 -2.21 -22.34 16.13
N ASP A 252 -1.73 -23.46 16.69
CA ASP A 252 -0.54 -23.48 17.54
C ASP A 252 0.72 -23.47 16.68
N SER A 253 1.42 -22.32 16.66
CA SER A 253 2.63 -22.13 15.85
C SER A 253 3.74 -23.13 16.18
N ALA A 254 3.76 -23.69 17.40
CA ALA A 254 4.76 -24.69 17.79
C ALA A 254 4.60 -26.04 17.07
N LEU A 255 3.42 -26.33 16.53
CA LEU A 255 3.17 -27.53 15.72
C LEU A 255 3.56 -27.32 14.24
N ASP A 256 3.76 -26.07 13.83
CA ASP A 256 4.10 -25.65 12.46
C ASP A 256 5.51 -25.04 12.39
N ILE A 257 6.51 -25.88 12.69
CA ILE A 257 7.93 -25.49 12.76
C ILE A 257 8.48 -24.91 11.45
N ASN A 258 7.87 -25.25 10.31
CA ASN A 258 8.35 -24.79 9.00
C ASN A 258 8.01 -23.31 8.76
N HIS A 259 6.88 -22.82 9.29
CA HIS A 259 6.40 -21.45 9.06
C HIS A 259 6.46 -20.57 10.32
N TRP A 260 6.96 -21.08 11.45
CA TRP A 260 7.16 -20.31 12.67
C TRP A 260 8.65 -20.06 12.94
N THR A 261 8.99 -18.86 13.40
CA THR A 261 10.37 -18.48 13.75
C THR A 261 10.77 -18.90 15.16
N GLY A 262 9.85 -19.46 15.96
CA GLY A 262 10.08 -19.77 17.38
C GLY A 262 9.84 -18.60 18.32
N HIS A 263 9.39 -17.44 17.82
CA HIS A 263 9.19 -16.23 18.62
C HIS A 263 7.72 -15.96 18.91
N THR A 264 7.44 -15.51 20.14
CA THR A 264 6.10 -15.15 20.60
C THR A 264 6.06 -13.71 21.08
N GLY A 265 5.06 -12.98 20.61
CA GLY A 265 4.79 -11.61 21.00
C GLY A 265 3.53 -11.48 21.86
N CYS A 266 3.52 -10.52 22.77
CA CYS A 266 2.34 -10.13 23.54
C CYS A 266 2.21 -8.61 23.56
N ILE A 267 1.01 -8.09 23.29
CA ILE A 267 0.69 -6.67 23.36
C ILE A 267 -0.55 -6.48 24.24
N ILE A 268 -0.46 -5.57 25.22
CA ILE A 268 -1.55 -5.27 26.16
C ILE A 268 -1.84 -3.77 26.11
N LEU A 269 -3.08 -3.38 25.79
CA LEU A 269 -3.53 -1.98 25.89
C LEU A 269 -4.01 -1.67 27.29
N ALA A 270 -3.47 -0.60 27.88
CA ALA A 270 -3.76 -0.19 29.24
C ALA A 270 -3.61 1.34 29.40
N PRO A 271 -4.43 2.15 28.71
CA PRO A 271 -4.32 3.63 28.77
C PRO A 271 -4.51 4.20 30.18
N HIS A 272 -5.18 3.49 31.09
CA HIS A 272 -5.37 3.91 32.49
C HIS A 272 -4.06 4.05 33.28
N LEU A 273 -2.94 3.48 32.79
CA LEU A 273 -1.64 3.52 33.45
C LEU A 273 -1.01 4.92 33.53
N VAL A 274 -1.46 5.88 32.71
CA VAL A 274 -0.97 7.26 32.77
C VAL A 274 -1.31 7.95 34.11
N HIS A 275 -2.22 7.39 34.89
CA HIS A 275 -2.59 7.91 36.21
C HIS A 275 -1.80 7.28 37.37
N CYS A 276 -0.90 6.32 37.10
CA CYS A 276 -0.10 5.67 38.13
C CYS A 276 0.95 6.64 38.72
N ARG A 277 1.11 6.64 40.04
CA ARG A 277 2.15 7.44 40.72
C ARG A 277 3.47 6.68 40.78
N LYS A 278 4.59 7.36 40.53
CA LYS A 278 5.95 6.78 40.57
C LYS A 278 6.24 6.07 41.89
N LYS A 279 5.86 6.69 43.02
CA LYS A 279 6.04 6.11 44.37
C LYS A 279 5.25 4.81 44.54
N ALA A 280 4.01 4.76 44.07
CA ALA A 280 3.16 3.57 44.17
C ALA A 280 3.68 2.39 43.32
N LEU A 281 4.45 2.69 42.26
CA LEU A 281 5.13 1.70 41.43
C LEU A 281 6.48 1.25 42.01
N GLY A 282 6.86 1.71 43.21
CA GLY A 282 8.12 1.33 43.86
C GLY A 282 9.36 1.98 43.26
N LEU A 283 9.22 3.09 42.52
CA LEU A 283 10.39 3.86 42.09
C LEU A 283 11.04 4.57 43.29
N PRO A 284 12.38 4.77 43.28
CA PRO A 284 13.09 5.40 44.39
C PRO A 284 12.83 6.90 44.47
N HIS A 285 13.01 7.48 45.67
CA HIS A 285 13.15 8.92 45.81
C HIS A 285 14.41 9.39 45.08
N ILE A 286 14.44 10.63 44.58
CA ILE A 286 15.55 11.15 43.76
C ILE A 286 16.91 11.02 44.44
N ASP A 287 16.98 11.17 45.77
CA ASP A 287 18.22 11.06 46.54
C ASP A 287 18.82 9.65 46.53
N GLU A 288 17.97 8.63 46.41
CA GLU A 288 18.34 7.21 46.34
C GLU A 288 18.50 6.71 44.90
N ALA A 289 18.07 7.51 43.93
CA ALA A 289 18.11 7.16 42.51
C ALA A 289 19.53 7.24 41.94
N THR A 290 19.90 6.23 41.17
CA THR A 290 21.12 6.21 40.36
C THR A 290 21.12 7.34 39.32
N PRO A 291 22.30 7.75 38.79
CA PRO A 291 22.37 8.75 37.73
C PRO A 291 21.51 8.39 36.50
N ARG A 292 21.42 7.10 36.18
CA ARG A 292 20.60 6.60 35.07
C ARG A 292 19.11 6.76 35.36
N GLN A 293 18.65 6.35 36.53
CA GLN A 293 17.24 6.53 36.93
C GLN A 293 16.83 8.01 36.93
N ARG A 294 17.69 8.91 37.41
CA ARG A 294 17.43 10.36 37.36
C ARG A 294 17.31 10.88 35.93
N LYS A 295 18.21 10.44 35.03
CA LYS A 295 18.19 10.81 33.60
C LYS A 295 16.92 10.32 32.91
N ASP A 296 16.50 9.10 33.21
CA ASP A 296 15.36 8.44 32.55
C ASP A 296 14.01 8.80 33.18
N GLY A 297 14.00 9.59 34.25
CA GLY A 297 12.78 9.95 34.98
C GLY A 297 12.21 8.82 35.85
N MET A 298 13.02 7.79 36.15
CA MET A 298 12.66 6.60 36.93
C MET A 298 12.92 6.80 38.43
N CYS A 299 12.52 7.98 38.92
CA CYS A 299 12.55 8.38 40.32
C CYS A 299 11.53 9.51 40.55
N TRP A 300 11.19 9.79 41.80
CA TRP A 300 10.28 10.86 42.18
C TRP A 300 10.92 11.82 43.18
N HIS A 301 10.52 13.09 43.14
CA HIS A 301 10.80 14.09 44.17
C HIS A 301 9.58 14.28 45.07
N ASN A 302 8.40 14.43 44.47
CA ASN A 302 7.13 14.54 45.19
C ASN A 302 6.31 13.25 45.06
N GLU A 303 5.60 12.87 46.12
CA GLU A 303 4.87 11.59 46.17
C GLU A 303 3.72 11.47 45.16
N ASP A 304 3.17 12.61 44.72
CA ASP A 304 2.07 12.69 43.77
C ASP A 304 2.53 12.66 42.30
N GLU A 305 3.84 12.59 42.03
CA GLU A 305 4.35 12.53 40.65
C GLU A 305 3.83 11.31 39.91
N LEU A 306 3.19 11.57 38.76
CA LEU A 306 2.73 10.53 37.85
C LEU A 306 3.91 9.91 37.09
N TYR A 307 3.79 8.62 36.82
CA TYR A 307 4.71 7.91 35.95
C TYR A 307 4.68 8.53 34.55
N ASN A 308 5.87 8.73 33.97
CA ASN A 308 6.07 9.44 32.71
C ASN A 308 5.36 10.81 32.64
N ASP A 309 5.22 11.51 33.77
CA ASP A 309 4.51 12.78 33.88
C ASP A 309 3.04 12.71 33.42
N GLY A 310 2.42 11.53 33.51
CA GLY A 310 1.06 11.28 33.02
C GLY A 310 0.94 11.28 31.49
N LYS A 311 2.05 11.09 30.77
CA LYS A 311 2.06 11.02 29.31
C LYS A 311 2.05 9.57 28.82
N PRO A 312 1.52 9.33 27.61
CA PRO A 312 1.60 8.05 26.92
C PRO A 312 2.99 7.44 26.91
N PHE A 313 3.08 6.13 27.17
CA PHE A 313 4.30 5.34 27.06
C PHE A 313 4.00 3.93 26.56
N LYS A 314 5.04 3.25 26.09
CA LYS A 314 5.08 1.80 25.96
C LYS A 314 6.20 1.23 26.81
N LEU A 315 5.96 0.07 27.41
CA LEU A 315 6.90 -0.60 28.29
C LEU A 315 7.11 -2.04 27.82
N VAL A 316 8.34 -2.34 27.40
CA VAL A 316 8.72 -3.62 26.79
C VAL A 316 9.54 -4.48 27.76
N CYS A 317 9.22 -5.76 27.85
CA CYS A 317 10.00 -6.80 28.51
C CYS A 317 10.35 -7.90 27.49
N ARG A 318 11.64 -8.26 27.41
CA ARG A 318 12.17 -9.21 26.42
C ARG A 318 13.56 -9.70 26.82
N ASP A 319 13.90 -10.93 26.44
CA ASP A 319 15.24 -11.50 26.59
C ASP A 319 15.61 -12.41 25.40
N MET A 320 16.55 -13.34 25.59
CA MET A 320 17.01 -14.29 24.57
C MET A 320 16.11 -15.54 24.41
N GLN A 321 15.06 -15.71 25.23
CA GLN A 321 14.14 -16.85 25.11
C GLN A 321 13.18 -16.71 23.91
N GLY A 322 13.18 -15.56 23.23
CA GLY A 322 12.36 -15.33 22.05
C GLY A 322 10.94 -14.85 22.35
N ILE A 323 10.67 -14.39 23.58
CA ILE A 323 9.38 -13.85 24.00
C ILE A 323 9.50 -12.35 24.26
N ILE A 324 8.60 -11.56 23.66
CA ILE A 324 8.53 -10.11 23.85
C ILE A 324 7.12 -9.71 24.31
N VAL A 325 7.04 -8.99 25.44
CA VAL A 325 5.79 -8.51 26.02
C VAL A 325 5.82 -7.00 26.07
N THR A 326 4.77 -6.35 25.58
CA THR A 326 4.65 -4.89 25.59
C THR A 326 3.32 -4.42 26.15
N ILE A 327 3.40 -3.46 27.06
CA ILE A 327 2.25 -2.71 27.58
C ILE A 327 2.22 -1.35 26.89
N ILE A 328 1.06 -0.93 26.39
CA ILE A 328 0.85 0.38 25.76
C ILE A 328 -0.14 1.18 26.59
N ALA A 329 0.34 2.30 27.15
CA ALA A 329 -0.46 3.23 27.95
C ALA A 329 -1.09 4.34 27.09
N ASP A 330 -1.74 3.94 26.00
CA ASP A 330 -2.46 4.78 25.04
C ASP A 330 -3.31 3.88 24.12
N ASN A 331 -4.30 4.42 23.44
CA ASN A 331 -5.14 3.71 22.48
C ASN A 331 -5.09 4.27 21.05
N TYR A 332 -4.25 5.26 20.75
CA TYR A 332 -4.02 5.71 19.38
C TYR A 332 -3.43 4.58 18.54
N PHE A 333 -4.12 4.26 17.44
CA PHE A 333 -3.87 3.11 16.56
C PHE A 333 -2.42 2.99 16.07
N GLY A 334 -1.76 4.14 15.86
CA GLY A 334 -0.36 4.17 15.44
C GLY A 334 0.61 3.49 16.40
N TYR A 335 0.29 3.41 17.71
CA TYR A 335 1.08 2.64 18.66
C TYR A 335 0.95 1.13 18.43
N SER A 336 -0.27 0.62 18.27
CA SER A 336 -0.55 -0.79 17.98
C SER A 336 0.18 -1.26 16.72
N LYS A 337 0.09 -0.48 15.63
CA LYS A 337 0.83 -0.76 14.38
C LYS A 337 2.34 -0.85 14.59
N LYS A 338 2.92 0.16 15.25
CA LYS A 338 4.38 0.25 15.43
C LYS A 338 4.90 -0.70 16.49
N GLU A 339 4.05 -1.24 17.36
CA GLU A 339 4.45 -2.29 18.27
C GLU A 339 4.59 -3.64 17.57
N ILE A 340 3.65 -3.99 16.68
CA ILE A 340 3.80 -5.18 15.82
C ILE A 340 5.10 -5.08 15.01
N LYS A 341 5.41 -3.92 14.43
CA LYS A 341 6.73 -3.64 13.81
C LYS A 341 7.91 -3.93 14.75
N SER A 342 7.82 -3.47 16.00
CA SER A 342 8.90 -3.65 16.99
C SER A 342 9.09 -5.12 17.35
N GLN A 343 8.02 -5.90 17.42
CA GLN A 343 8.06 -7.33 17.71
C GLN A 343 8.58 -8.15 16.53
N ILE A 344 8.20 -7.80 15.28
CA ILE A 344 8.81 -8.37 14.07
C ILE A 344 10.32 -8.09 14.06
N SER A 345 10.72 -6.84 14.34
CA SER A 345 12.14 -6.46 14.42
C SER A 345 12.90 -7.28 15.47
N TYR A 346 12.33 -7.46 16.66
CA TYR A 346 12.88 -8.35 17.68
C TYR A 346 13.05 -9.80 17.18
N ALA A 347 12.02 -10.36 16.53
CA ALA A 347 12.09 -11.71 15.98
C ALA A 347 13.15 -11.84 14.88
N THR A 348 13.28 -10.87 13.96
CA THR A 348 14.33 -10.89 12.92
C THR A 348 15.74 -10.87 13.52
N ASN A 349 15.95 -10.09 14.59
CA ASN A 349 17.24 -9.97 15.25
C ASN A 349 17.69 -11.27 15.93
N LEU A 350 16.75 -12.02 16.52
CA LEU A 350 17.05 -13.30 17.16
C LEU A 350 17.10 -14.46 16.16
N PHE A 351 16.25 -14.43 15.13
CA PHE A 351 16.19 -15.48 14.12
C PHE A 351 17.43 -15.52 13.23
N GLY A 352 17.95 -14.34 12.83
CA GLY A 352 19.07 -14.22 11.91
C GLY A 352 18.65 -14.34 10.43
N ASP A 353 19.57 -13.98 9.52
CA ASP A 353 19.39 -14.02 8.06
C ASP A 353 18.13 -13.29 7.51
N CYS A 354 17.55 -12.39 8.30
CA CYS A 354 16.44 -11.54 7.91
C CYS A 354 16.52 -10.18 8.60
N GLU A 355 15.84 -9.19 8.02
CA GLU A 355 15.80 -7.82 8.51
C GLU A 355 14.34 -7.35 8.56
N GLU A 356 14.01 -6.56 9.58
CA GLU A 356 12.81 -5.73 9.58
C GLU A 356 13.24 -4.31 9.18
N GLU A 357 12.55 -3.73 8.20
CA GLU A 357 12.92 -2.46 7.61
C GLU A 357 11.77 -1.47 7.60
N HIS A 358 12.09 -0.22 7.93
CA HIS A 358 11.21 0.91 7.65
C HIS A 358 11.48 1.40 6.22
N ALA A 359 10.83 0.76 5.25
CA ALA A 359 11.09 0.98 3.83
C ALA A 359 9.79 1.08 3.02
N GLY A 360 9.82 1.92 1.99
CA GLY A 360 8.82 1.91 0.92
C GLY A 360 9.42 1.36 -0.36
N GLY A 361 8.59 0.88 -1.27
CA GLY A 361 9.11 0.25 -2.47
C GLY A 361 8.05 -0.05 -3.52
N ALA A 362 8.50 -0.06 -4.78
CA ALA A 362 7.63 -0.32 -5.90
C ALA A 362 8.36 -1.06 -7.02
N LEU A 363 7.68 -2.02 -7.63
CA LEU A 363 8.07 -2.60 -8.90
C LEU A 363 7.56 -1.71 -10.02
N ALA A 364 8.47 -1.01 -10.70
CA ALA A 364 8.15 -0.04 -11.73
C ALA A 364 8.38 -0.61 -13.13
N PHE A 365 7.32 -0.71 -13.92
CA PHE A 365 7.36 -1.13 -15.31
C PHE A 365 7.41 0.09 -16.24
N PRO A 366 8.47 0.23 -17.06
CA PRO A 366 8.57 1.33 -18.01
C PRO A 366 7.39 1.33 -18.98
N ARG A 367 6.88 2.52 -19.29
CA ARG A 367 5.79 2.72 -20.25
C ARG A 367 6.16 3.74 -21.32
N VAL A 368 5.56 3.58 -22.50
CA VAL A 368 5.80 4.45 -23.66
C VAL A 368 4.50 4.76 -24.40
N ILE A 369 4.39 5.98 -24.90
CA ILE A 369 3.32 6.35 -25.84
C ILE A 369 3.76 5.94 -27.24
N LEU A 370 3.04 4.98 -27.82
CA LEU A 370 3.33 4.43 -29.14
C LEU A 370 2.71 5.26 -30.28
N GLY A 371 1.79 6.17 -29.96
CA GLY A 371 1.07 6.99 -30.94
C GLY A 371 -0.21 6.31 -31.43
N GLU A 372 -0.54 6.44 -32.71
CA GLU A 372 -1.76 5.85 -33.30
C GLU A 372 -1.53 4.48 -33.93
N ILE A 373 -0.28 4.17 -34.29
CA ILE A 373 0.11 2.93 -34.97
C ILE A 373 1.32 2.33 -34.26
N HIS A 374 1.22 1.07 -33.87
CA HIS A 374 2.34 0.28 -33.39
C HIS A 374 2.70 -0.82 -34.39
N ILE A 375 3.96 -0.81 -34.84
CA ILE A 375 4.55 -1.85 -35.67
C ILE A 375 5.72 -2.43 -34.88
N PRO A 376 5.66 -3.72 -34.48
CA PRO A 376 6.76 -4.36 -33.77
C PRO A 376 8.06 -4.27 -34.57
N SER A 377 9.17 -3.95 -33.88
CA SER A 377 10.48 -3.93 -34.53
C SER A 377 10.92 -5.34 -34.93
N THR A 378 11.40 -5.49 -36.16
CA THR A 378 12.00 -6.71 -36.71
C THR A 378 13.48 -6.88 -36.34
N SER A 379 14.06 -6.05 -35.45
CA SER A 379 15.50 -6.12 -35.19
C SER A 379 15.94 -7.49 -34.69
N GLU A 380 16.92 -8.08 -35.38
CA GLU A 380 17.46 -9.43 -35.23
C GLU A 380 18.28 -9.68 -33.94
N LEU A 381 18.36 -8.70 -33.03
CA LEU A 381 19.33 -8.70 -31.92
C LEU A 381 18.92 -9.54 -30.70
N ALA A 382 17.74 -10.18 -30.69
CA ALA A 382 17.41 -11.24 -29.73
C ALA A 382 16.31 -12.16 -30.30
N PRO A 383 16.37 -13.49 -30.11
CA PRO A 383 15.27 -14.37 -30.44
C PRO A 383 14.06 -14.00 -29.57
N LYS A 384 12.99 -13.51 -30.20
CA LYS A 384 11.72 -13.28 -29.51
C LYS A 384 10.97 -14.61 -29.42
N PRO A 385 10.37 -14.96 -28.27
CA PRO A 385 9.50 -16.13 -28.20
C PRO A 385 8.40 -16.04 -29.25
N THR A 386 8.06 -17.17 -29.87
CA THR A 386 6.97 -17.23 -30.85
C THR A 386 5.61 -17.32 -30.14
N PHE A 387 4.54 -16.99 -30.86
CA PHE A 387 3.19 -17.17 -30.32
C PHE A 387 2.90 -18.63 -29.95
N ASP A 388 3.41 -19.61 -30.71
CA ASP A 388 3.23 -21.03 -30.40
C ASP A 388 3.94 -21.44 -29.10
N GLN A 389 5.17 -20.94 -28.88
CA GLN A 389 5.91 -21.18 -27.64
C GLN A 389 5.18 -20.59 -26.43
N ALA A 390 4.74 -19.33 -26.53
CA ALA A 390 3.96 -18.68 -25.49
C ALA A 390 2.62 -19.40 -25.26
N SER A 391 1.94 -19.84 -26.32
CA SER A 391 0.68 -20.57 -26.25
C SER A 391 0.79 -21.91 -25.52
N GLN A 392 1.91 -22.61 -25.67
CA GLN A 392 2.15 -23.87 -24.97
C GLN A 392 2.40 -23.62 -23.49
N LEU A 393 3.23 -22.61 -23.17
CA LEU A 393 3.53 -22.23 -21.79
C LEU A 393 2.28 -21.74 -21.04
N LEU A 394 1.43 -20.97 -21.73
CA LEU A 394 0.24 -20.35 -21.17
C LEU A 394 -1.04 -21.18 -21.38
N ALA A 395 -0.96 -22.40 -21.90
CA ALA A 395 -2.14 -23.25 -22.15
C ALA A 395 -3.11 -23.41 -20.96
N PRO A 396 -2.66 -23.43 -19.68
CA PRO A 396 -3.57 -23.48 -18.55
C PRO A 396 -4.49 -22.26 -18.46
N VAL A 397 -3.99 -21.06 -18.77
CA VAL A 397 -4.69 -19.78 -18.60
C VAL A 397 -5.19 -19.17 -19.90
N MET A 398 -4.69 -19.60 -21.05
CA MET A 398 -5.01 -19.06 -22.36
C MET A 398 -5.89 -20.00 -23.16
N GLU A 399 -6.99 -19.47 -23.72
CA GLU A 399 -7.78 -20.11 -24.75
C GLU A 399 -7.28 -19.64 -26.13
N ARG A 400 -6.65 -20.55 -26.89
CA ARG A 400 -6.18 -20.28 -28.25
C ARG A 400 -7.35 -20.27 -29.24
N LYS A 401 -7.33 -19.33 -30.18
CA LYS A 401 -8.30 -19.22 -31.28
C LYS A 401 -7.66 -19.58 -32.62
N ASP A 402 -8.47 -20.09 -33.53
CA ASP A 402 -8.02 -20.60 -34.84
C ASP A 402 -7.32 -19.53 -35.69
N SER A 403 -7.76 -18.27 -35.60
CA SER A 403 -7.15 -17.14 -36.31
C SER A 403 -5.78 -16.71 -35.78
N GLY A 404 -5.23 -17.43 -34.79
CA GLY A 404 -3.84 -17.25 -34.36
C GLY A 404 -3.65 -16.21 -33.26
N TYR A 405 -4.65 -16.03 -32.39
CA TYR A 405 -4.55 -15.23 -31.17
C TYR A 405 -5.07 -16.01 -29.96
N GLY A 406 -4.93 -15.49 -28.75
CA GLY A 406 -5.42 -16.11 -27.52
C GLY A 406 -6.22 -15.15 -26.66
N VAL A 407 -7.08 -15.70 -25.80
CA VAL A 407 -7.84 -14.94 -24.80
C VAL A 407 -7.57 -15.57 -23.43
N ASP A 408 -7.36 -14.76 -22.41
CA ASP A 408 -7.25 -15.30 -21.05
C ASP A 408 -8.61 -15.86 -20.57
N LYS A 409 -8.58 -17.03 -19.94
CA LYS A 409 -9.78 -17.76 -19.51
C LYS A 409 -10.47 -17.11 -18.31
N ASN A 410 -9.70 -16.43 -17.46
CA ASN A 410 -10.20 -15.79 -16.24
C ASN A 410 -10.47 -14.30 -16.48
N HIS A 411 -9.73 -13.68 -17.40
CA HIS A 411 -9.80 -12.25 -17.72
C HIS A 411 -10.02 -12.05 -19.22
N PRO A 412 -11.27 -12.12 -19.72
CA PRO A 412 -11.57 -12.00 -21.15
C PRO A 412 -11.16 -10.67 -21.80
N ASP A 413 -10.72 -9.69 -21.00
CA ASP A 413 -10.12 -8.43 -21.41
C ASP A 413 -8.62 -8.51 -21.75
N ILE A 414 -7.96 -9.61 -21.43
CA ILE A 414 -6.57 -9.89 -21.82
C ILE A 414 -6.54 -10.73 -23.08
N ILE A 415 -5.87 -10.22 -24.12
CA ILE A 415 -5.79 -10.82 -25.44
C ILE A 415 -4.32 -11.02 -25.81
N PHE A 416 -3.92 -12.27 -26.07
CA PHE A 416 -2.57 -12.60 -26.52
C PHE A 416 -2.49 -12.51 -28.04
N VAL A 417 -1.52 -11.76 -28.57
CA VAL A 417 -1.36 -11.49 -30.01
C VAL A 417 -0.02 -12.04 -30.52
N PRO A 418 0.11 -12.36 -31.82
CA PRO A 418 1.38 -12.78 -32.41
C PRO A 418 2.49 -11.74 -32.39
N THR A 419 3.74 -12.20 -32.50
CA THR A 419 4.96 -11.37 -32.45
C THR A 419 5.00 -10.27 -33.51
N ASP A 420 4.35 -10.48 -34.66
CA ASP A 420 4.29 -9.58 -35.81
C ASP A 420 3.00 -8.74 -35.87
N ALA A 421 2.11 -8.86 -34.88
CA ALA A 421 0.84 -8.14 -34.87
C ALA A 421 1.04 -6.62 -34.89
N GLN A 422 0.36 -5.93 -35.80
CA GLN A 422 0.37 -4.48 -35.95
C GLN A 422 -0.93 -3.91 -35.42
N ILE A 423 -0.86 -2.83 -34.63
CA ILE A 423 -2.04 -2.21 -33.99
C ILE A 423 -2.25 -0.84 -34.59
N ASN A 424 -3.46 -0.54 -35.06
CA ASN A 424 -3.80 0.73 -35.71
C ASN A 424 -5.12 1.30 -35.18
N ILE A 425 -5.06 2.50 -34.57
CA ILE A 425 -6.24 3.20 -34.04
C ILE A 425 -7.17 3.69 -35.16
N GLN A 426 -6.61 4.18 -36.27
CA GLN A 426 -7.41 4.76 -37.37
C GLN A 426 -8.28 3.71 -38.05
N GLU A 427 -7.72 2.51 -38.24
CA GLU A 427 -8.44 1.35 -38.80
C GLU A 427 -9.25 0.60 -37.73
N GLN A 428 -9.04 0.90 -36.45
CA GLN A 428 -9.56 0.15 -35.29
C GLN A 428 -9.29 -1.36 -35.39
N GLN A 429 -8.09 -1.73 -35.81
CA GLN A 429 -7.73 -3.12 -36.09
C GLN A 429 -6.36 -3.49 -35.56
N ILE A 430 -6.21 -4.79 -35.31
CA ILE A 430 -4.96 -5.46 -35.02
C ILE A 430 -4.78 -6.56 -36.07
N CYS A 431 -3.69 -6.51 -36.84
CA CYS A 431 -3.49 -7.38 -38.01
C CYS A 431 -2.14 -8.10 -37.94
N TRP A 432 -2.09 -9.36 -38.38
CA TRP A 432 -0.86 -10.17 -38.49
C TRP A 432 -0.94 -11.13 -39.67
N LEU A 433 0.17 -11.82 -39.97
CA LEU A 433 0.19 -12.88 -40.96
C LEU A 433 0.15 -14.25 -40.28
N GLN A 434 -0.75 -15.11 -40.73
CA GLN A 434 -0.82 -16.52 -40.34
C GLN A 434 -0.86 -17.37 -41.61
N ASN A 435 0.13 -18.25 -41.80
CA ASN A 435 0.25 -19.09 -43.01
C ASN A 435 0.16 -18.28 -44.32
N ASN A 436 0.81 -17.11 -44.38
CA ASN A 436 0.73 -16.14 -45.49
C ASN A 436 -0.65 -15.52 -45.77
N HIS A 437 -1.65 -15.75 -44.91
CA HIS A 437 -2.94 -15.08 -44.95
C HIS A 437 -3.00 -13.98 -43.89
N GLN A 438 -3.53 -12.81 -44.26
CA GLN A 438 -3.74 -11.72 -43.33
C GLN A 438 -4.92 -12.04 -42.41
N GLN A 439 -4.67 -11.99 -41.10
CA GLN A 439 -5.68 -12.11 -40.05
C GLN A 439 -5.88 -10.75 -39.39
N ALA A 440 -7.06 -10.52 -38.83
CA ALA A 440 -7.36 -9.29 -38.10
C ALA A 440 -8.38 -9.49 -36.97
N ILE A 441 -8.22 -8.72 -35.90
CA ILE A 441 -9.24 -8.53 -34.85
C ILE A 441 -9.49 -7.05 -34.62
N LYS A 442 -10.64 -6.72 -34.02
CA LYS A 442 -10.99 -5.34 -33.70
C LYS A 442 -10.17 -4.82 -32.50
N LEU A 443 -9.65 -3.62 -32.62
CA LEU A 443 -9.07 -2.88 -31.50
C LEU A 443 -10.19 -2.30 -30.62
N LEU A 444 -10.20 -2.62 -29.33
CA LEU A 444 -11.26 -2.25 -28.40
C LEU A 444 -10.70 -1.51 -27.19
N ILE A 445 -11.51 -0.63 -26.61
CA ILE A 445 -11.24 -0.02 -25.29
C ILE A 445 -11.36 -1.08 -24.19
N LYS A 446 -10.66 -0.85 -23.07
CA LYS A 446 -10.67 -1.76 -21.90
C LYS A 446 -10.20 -3.18 -22.24
N LYS A 447 -9.38 -3.33 -23.28
CA LYS A 447 -8.68 -4.57 -23.62
C LYS A 447 -7.18 -4.32 -23.55
N THR A 448 -6.45 -5.32 -23.09
CA THR A 448 -4.98 -5.32 -23.02
C THR A 448 -4.43 -6.39 -23.95
N TYR A 449 -3.59 -5.99 -24.88
CA TYR A 449 -3.00 -6.87 -25.89
C TYR A 449 -1.58 -7.22 -25.49
N ILE A 450 -1.27 -8.51 -25.35
CA ILE A 450 0.01 -9.00 -24.85
C ILE A 450 0.76 -9.75 -25.96
N TYR A 451 1.95 -9.27 -26.29
CA TYR A 451 2.86 -9.97 -27.21
C TYR A 451 3.55 -11.15 -26.51
N PRO A 452 4.09 -12.13 -27.25
CA PRO A 452 4.68 -13.34 -26.66
C PRO A 452 5.88 -13.07 -25.73
N ASN A 453 6.54 -11.93 -25.89
CA ASN A 453 7.63 -11.48 -25.01
C ASN A 453 7.14 -10.77 -23.74
N GLY A 454 5.82 -10.69 -23.51
CA GLY A 454 5.20 -10.01 -22.37
C GLY A 454 4.98 -8.50 -22.56
N PHE A 455 5.36 -7.90 -23.69
CA PHE A 455 5.07 -6.48 -23.97
C PHE A 455 3.56 -6.27 -24.08
N ARG A 456 3.02 -5.35 -23.29
CA ARG A 456 1.58 -5.07 -23.21
C ARG A 456 1.25 -3.80 -23.98
N VAL A 457 0.13 -3.77 -24.69
CA VAL A 457 -0.38 -2.58 -25.37
C VAL A 457 -1.87 -2.40 -25.08
N HIS A 458 -2.29 -1.18 -24.76
CA HIS A 458 -3.71 -0.83 -24.68
C HIS A 458 -3.98 0.54 -25.30
N MET A 459 -5.26 0.80 -25.56
CA MET A 459 -5.73 2.08 -26.09
C MET A 459 -6.24 2.98 -24.96
N GLU A 460 -5.75 4.22 -24.90
CA GLU A 460 -6.03 5.19 -23.83
C GLU A 460 -6.43 6.55 -24.43
N ARG A 461 -7.45 7.20 -23.85
CA ARG A 461 -7.85 8.56 -24.24
C ARG A 461 -6.89 9.57 -23.61
N HIS A 462 -6.47 10.57 -24.36
CA HIS A 462 -5.68 11.66 -23.79
C HIS A 462 -6.52 12.46 -22.77
N PRO A 463 -6.03 12.71 -21.54
CA PRO A 463 -6.83 13.34 -20.49
C PRO A 463 -7.36 14.74 -20.89
N HIS A 464 -6.51 15.55 -21.54
CA HIS A 464 -6.83 16.95 -21.90
C HIS A 464 -7.00 17.20 -23.39
N ALA A 465 -7.21 16.15 -24.20
CA ALA A 465 -7.31 16.29 -25.65
C ALA A 465 -8.30 15.27 -26.23
N PRO A 466 -9.16 15.65 -27.20
CA PRO A 466 -10.00 14.70 -27.94
C PRO A 466 -9.15 13.89 -28.93
N SER A 467 -8.27 13.04 -28.41
CA SER A 467 -7.41 12.14 -29.17
C SER A 467 -7.16 10.87 -28.38
N TRP A 468 -6.93 9.76 -29.10
CA TRP A 468 -6.58 8.47 -28.52
C TRP A 468 -5.14 8.11 -28.84
N ARG A 469 -4.52 7.31 -27.98
CA ARG A 469 -3.15 6.84 -28.14
C ARG A 469 -3.02 5.39 -27.71
N LEU A 470 -2.08 4.68 -28.31
CA LEU A 470 -1.60 3.40 -27.84
C LEU A 470 -0.53 3.64 -26.77
N VAL A 471 -0.64 2.93 -25.66
CA VAL A 471 0.37 2.89 -24.60
C VAL A 471 0.94 1.50 -24.53
N GLY A 472 2.27 1.42 -24.58
CA GLY A 472 3.01 0.18 -24.37
C GLY A 472 3.58 0.11 -22.96
N THR A 473 3.57 -1.08 -22.35
CA THR A 473 4.24 -1.38 -21.08
C THR A 473 5.24 -2.51 -21.28
N TYR A 474 6.48 -2.27 -20.86
CA TYR A 474 7.54 -3.27 -20.92
C TYR A 474 7.33 -4.36 -19.85
N PRO A 475 7.71 -5.62 -20.15
CA PRO A 475 7.52 -6.76 -19.25
C PRO A 475 8.53 -6.79 -18.11
N GLU A 476 9.76 -6.34 -18.34
CA GLU A 476 10.81 -6.28 -17.32
C GLU A 476 10.62 -5.00 -16.49
N GLY A 477 10.40 -5.17 -15.20
CA GLY A 477 10.28 -4.07 -14.24
C GLY A 477 11.57 -3.86 -13.45
N THR A 478 11.71 -2.67 -12.86
CA THR A 478 12.76 -2.40 -11.87
C THR A 478 12.13 -2.32 -10.49
N PHE A 479 12.55 -3.20 -9.59
CA PHE A 479 12.16 -3.09 -8.20
C PHE A 479 12.99 -2.01 -7.50
N CYS A 480 12.33 -0.94 -7.06
CA CYS A 480 12.94 0.16 -6.34
C CYS A 480 12.62 0.04 -4.84
N HIS A 481 13.64 -0.22 -4.03
CA HIS A 481 13.56 -0.29 -2.57
C HIS A 481 14.12 0.99 -1.94
N LYS A 482 13.37 1.61 -1.02
CA LYS A 482 13.70 2.89 -0.38
C LYS A 482 13.67 2.77 1.16
N PRO A 483 14.74 2.26 1.78
CA PRO A 483 14.82 2.07 3.23
C PRO A 483 15.23 3.33 3.98
N SER A 484 15.16 3.28 5.32
CA SER A 484 15.83 4.21 6.25
C SER A 484 15.58 5.69 5.95
N THR A 485 14.38 6.02 5.49
CA THR A 485 14.00 7.37 5.08
C THR A 485 13.32 8.11 6.23
N VAL A 486 13.87 9.25 6.65
CA VAL A 486 13.29 10.09 7.69
C VAL A 486 11.94 10.67 7.26
N SER A 487 11.10 11.06 8.23
CA SER A 487 9.84 11.77 7.95
C SER A 487 10.10 13.02 7.09
N GLY A 488 9.30 13.21 6.04
CA GLY A 488 9.53 14.26 5.03
C GLY A 488 10.52 13.89 3.91
N GLY A 489 11.28 12.79 4.03
CA GLY A 489 12.17 12.29 2.97
C GLY A 489 11.46 11.56 1.81
N GLY A 490 10.12 11.50 1.87
CA GLY A 490 9.28 10.94 0.81
C GLY A 490 9.42 9.43 0.62
N LYS A 491 9.38 8.65 1.70
CA LYS A 491 9.45 7.18 1.64
C LYS A 491 8.38 6.60 0.70
N SER A 492 7.10 6.94 0.94
CA SER A 492 5.96 6.45 0.15
C SER A 492 5.85 7.09 -1.25
N GLU A 493 6.58 8.19 -1.53
CA GLU A 493 6.63 8.78 -2.87
C GLU A 493 7.21 7.81 -3.92
N ILE A 494 7.99 6.81 -3.49
CA ILE A 494 8.53 5.80 -4.41
C ILE A 494 7.43 4.96 -5.07
N SER A 495 6.29 4.76 -4.41
CA SER A 495 5.12 4.05 -4.95
C SER A 495 4.02 4.98 -5.50
N LYS A 496 3.90 6.23 -5.01
CA LYS A 496 2.92 7.22 -5.50
C LYS A 496 3.07 7.52 -7.00
N SER A 497 1.96 7.54 -7.75
CA SER A 497 2.03 7.79 -9.19
C SER A 497 2.50 9.22 -9.50
N ILE A 498 3.49 9.34 -10.39
CA ILE A 498 3.92 10.66 -10.89
C ILE A 498 2.91 11.27 -11.88
N ALA A 499 1.92 10.50 -12.35
CA ALA A 499 0.95 10.96 -13.35
C ALA A 499 0.18 12.21 -12.88
N GLY A 500 -0.16 12.30 -11.59
CA GLY A 500 -0.82 13.49 -11.02
C GLY A 500 0.07 14.74 -10.97
N ALA A 501 1.39 14.58 -11.00
CA ALA A 501 2.34 15.70 -11.05
C ALA A 501 2.65 16.18 -12.48
N VAL A 502 2.17 15.45 -13.51
CA VAL A 502 2.40 15.83 -14.91
C VAL A 502 1.44 16.95 -15.31
N ILE A 503 2.00 18.09 -15.67
CA ILE A 503 1.27 19.27 -16.12
C ILE A 503 1.00 19.12 -17.62
N SER A 504 -0.25 19.30 -18.03
CA SER A 504 -0.61 19.40 -19.45
C SER A 504 -0.73 20.86 -19.85
N GLY A 505 0.00 21.26 -20.88
CA GLY A 505 0.02 22.64 -21.35
C GLY A 505 0.25 22.75 -22.85
N ASP A 506 0.19 23.97 -23.36
CA ASP A 506 0.43 24.24 -24.78
C ASP A 506 1.88 23.92 -25.18
N PHE A 507 2.06 23.39 -26.39
CA PHE A 507 3.40 23.19 -26.94
C PHE A 507 3.97 24.53 -27.39
N PHE A 508 5.09 24.93 -26.77
CA PHE A 508 5.72 26.22 -27.07
C PHE A 508 6.74 26.15 -28.22
N VAL A 509 6.71 27.18 -29.07
CA VAL A 509 7.73 27.54 -30.06
C VAL A 509 8.27 28.92 -29.75
N GLU A 510 9.54 29.17 -30.05
CA GLU A 510 10.17 30.46 -29.78
C GLU A 510 9.86 31.45 -30.90
N ASP A 511 10.22 31.08 -32.13
CA ASP A 511 9.96 31.83 -33.35
C ASP A 511 9.54 30.84 -34.43
N PHE A 512 8.24 30.80 -34.73
CA PHE A 512 7.66 29.77 -35.60
C PHE A 512 8.39 29.65 -36.94
N ASP A 513 8.71 30.76 -37.61
CA ASP A 513 9.29 30.71 -38.94
C ASP A 513 10.75 30.25 -38.93
N LYS A 514 11.54 30.73 -37.95
CA LYS A 514 12.92 30.30 -37.76
C LYS A 514 13.00 28.84 -37.31
N ASP A 515 12.15 28.46 -36.36
CA ASP A 515 12.09 27.10 -35.83
C ASP A 515 11.70 26.11 -36.93
N MET A 516 10.68 26.42 -37.74
CA MET A 516 10.28 25.57 -38.88
C MET A 516 11.36 25.49 -39.96
N ALA A 517 12.10 26.56 -40.21
CA ALA A 517 13.25 26.53 -41.13
C ALA A 517 14.38 25.63 -40.61
N PHE A 518 14.62 25.60 -39.29
CA PHE A 518 15.59 24.68 -38.69
C PHE A 518 15.11 23.23 -38.81
N VAL A 519 13.82 22.97 -38.54
CA VAL A 519 13.21 21.64 -38.68
C VAL A 519 13.37 21.09 -40.10
N SER A 520 13.15 21.92 -41.13
CA SER A 520 13.36 21.52 -42.53
C SER A 520 14.78 20.99 -42.76
N LYS A 521 15.81 21.69 -42.25
CA LYS A 521 17.22 21.25 -42.37
C LYS A 521 17.47 19.88 -41.74
N ILE A 522 16.78 19.57 -40.64
CA ILE A 522 16.88 18.26 -39.98
C ILE A 522 16.21 17.19 -40.86
N PHE A 523 15.02 17.46 -41.41
CA PHE A 523 14.32 16.49 -42.26
C PHE A 523 15.05 16.16 -43.56
N GLU A 524 15.78 17.15 -44.09
CA GLU A 524 16.58 17.04 -45.31
C GLU A 524 17.98 16.45 -45.07
N HIS A 525 18.40 16.29 -43.81
CA HIS A 525 19.73 15.76 -43.47
C HIS A 525 19.90 14.29 -43.92
N ASP A 526 21.06 13.97 -44.50
CA ASP A 526 21.39 12.59 -44.87
C ASP A 526 21.93 11.80 -43.67
N TYR A 527 21.14 10.83 -43.23
CA TYR A 527 21.46 9.98 -42.10
C TYR A 527 22.24 8.71 -42.46
N ALA A 528 22.54 8.44 -43.73
CA ALA A 528 23.09 7.16 -44.18
C ALA A 528 24.49 6.85 -43.63
N ASN A 529 25.29 7.88 -43.34
CA ASN A 529 26.71 7.76 -42.95
C ASN A 529 26.98 8.03 -41.46
N ARG A 530 25.94 8.04 -40.63
CA ARG A 530 26.00 8.42 -39.20
C ARG A 530 26.80 7.47 -38.30
N PHE A 531 26.98 6.21 -38.70
CA PHE A 531 27.53 5.19 -37.82
C PHE A 531 29.05 5.33 -37.68
N ARG A 532 29.58 5.03 -36.49
CA ARG A 532 31.02 5.01 -36.24
C ARG A 532 31.72 3.92 -37.06
N LYS A 533 31.07 2.77 -37.24
CA LYS A 533 31.59 1.64 -38.02
C LYS A 533 31.30 1.87 -39.51
N PRO A 534 32.32 2.04 -40.38
CA PRO A 534 32.09 2.30 -41.81
C PRO A 534 31.32 1.19 -42.53
N ALA A 535 31.43 -0.06 -42.08
CA ALA A 535 30.67 -1.18 -42.63
C ALA A 535 29.15 -1.05 -42.48
N LEU A 536 28.67 -0.17 -41.58
CA LEU A 536 27.24 0.11 -41.40
C LEU A 536 26.77 1.32 -42.23
N HIS A 537 27.65 2.02 -42.94
CA HIS A 537 27.27 3.14 -43.78
C HIS A 537 26.37 2.66 -44.91
N GLY A 538 25.29 3.41 -45.17
CA GLY A 538 24.29 3.05 -46.19
C GLY A 538 23.37 1.89 -45.81
N SER A 539 23.54 1.24 -44.64
CA SER A 539 22.67 0.15 -44.17
C SER A 539 21.25 0.60 -43.82
N ASP A 540 21.07 1.89 -43.50
CA ASP A 540 19.76 2.50 -43.25
C ASP A 540 19.62 3.83 -43.98
N GLN A 541 18.93 3.78 -45.12
CA GLN A 541 18.68 4.91 -46.02
C GLN A 541 17.27 5.49 -45.85
N ARG A 542 16.51 5.07 -44.81
CA ARG A 542 15.17 5.62 -44.59
C ARG A 542 15.29 7.11 -44.29
N SER A 543 14.44 7.93 -44.90
CA SER A 543 14.29 9.34 -44.49
C SER A 543 13.60 9.44 -43.12
N LEU A 544 13.74 10.58 -42.45
CA LEU A 544 13.16 10.80 -41.12
C LEU A 544 11.62 10.66 -41.13
N LEU A 545 10.95 11.27 -42.11
CA LEU A 545 9.49 11.23 -42.25
C LEU A 545 8.93 9.92 -42.84
N SER A 546 9.79 8.99 -43.29
CA SER A 546 9.36 7.70 -43.87
C SER A 546 8.37 6.94 -42.97
N LYS A 547 7.31 6.37 -43.57
CA LYS A 547 6.36 5.46 -42.89
C LYS A 547 7.04 4.21 -42.33
N LYS A 548 8.20 3.81 -42.87
CA LYS A 548 9.01 2.67 -42.39
C LYS A 548 9.92 3.03 -41.21
N ARG A 549 9.86 4.27 -40.71
CA ARG A 549 10.64 4.77 -39.57
C ARG A 549 9.67 5.20 -38.47
N THR A 550 9.70 4.50 -37.33
CA THR A 550 8.84 4.76 -36.17
C THR A 550 9.30 6.00 -35.41
N LEU A 551 8.42 6.61 -34.61
CA LEU A 551 8.76 7.75 -33.75
C LEU A 551 9.95 7.43 -32.83
N GLY A 552 9.93 6.29 -32.16
CA GLY A 552 11.04 5.85 -31.29
C GLY A 552 12.37 5.71 -32.03
N SER A 553 12.36 5.25 -33.28
CA SER A 553 13.59 5.19 -34.08
C SER A 553 14.10 6.57 -34.51
N VAL A 554 13.22 7.56 -34.70
CA VAL A 554 13.62 8.96 -34.91
C VAL A 554 14.22 9.55 -33.64
N ILE A 555 13.67 9.21 -32.46
CA ILE A 555 14.27 9.62 -31.18
C ILE A 555 15.68 9.06 -31.07
N LYS A 556 15.88 7.75 -31.30
CA LYS A 556 17.22 7.13 -31.30
C LYS A 556 18.14 7.83 -32.30
N LEU A 557 17.67 8.09 -33.52
CA LEU A 557 18.43 8.75 -34.58
C LEU A 557 18.94 10.13 -34.17
N LEU A 558 18.16 10.86 -33.38
CA LEU A 558 18.44 12.22 -32.95
C LEU A 558 18.95 12.31 -31.50
N THR A 559 19.36 11.18 -30.90
CA THR A 559 19.96 11.14 -29.57
C THR A 559 21.43 10.74 -29.72
N PRO A 560 22.39 11.51 -29.17
CA PRO A 560 23.80 11.16 -29.24
C PRO A 560 24.09 9.74 -28.73
N SER A 561 24.98 9.02 -29.41
CA SER A 561 25.41 7.68 -29.01
C SER A 561 26.91 7.53 -29.17
N ALA A 562 27.60 7.36 -28.04
CA ALA A 562 29.05 7.15 -28.03
C ALA A 562 29.47 5.85 -28.75
N THR A 563 28.63 4.81 -28.69
CA THR A 563 28.92 3.49 -29.26
C THR A 563 28.54 3.37 -30.73
N ASP A 564 27.39 3.91 -31.12
CA ASP A 564 26.81 3.66 -32.44
C ASP A 564 27.26 4.72 -33.47
N TYR A 565 27.36 5.98 -33.07
CA TYR A 565 27.51 7.12 -33.99
C TYR A 565 28.92 7.70 -34.04
N SER A 566 29.27 8.30 -35.18
CA SER A 566 30.53 9.01 -35.37
C SER A 566 30.58 10.27 -34.50
N ASP A 567 31.80 10.72 -34.15
CA ASP A 567 31.98 11.92 -33.34
C ASP A 567 31.42 13.17 -34.03
N THR A 568 31.60 13.27 -35.35
CA THR A 568 31.04 14.35 -36.17
C THR A 568 29.51 14.41 -36.13
N TYR A 569 28.85 13.24 -36.14
CA TYR A 569 27.40 13.18 -36.07
C TYR A 569 26.89 13.51 -34.66
N ASN A 570 27.56 13.02 -33.63
CA ASN A 570 27.22 13.38 -32.24
C ASN A 570 27.36 14.88 -31.98
N GLN A 571 28.43 15.51 -32.50
CA GLN A 571 28.61 16.97 -32.39
C GLN A 571 27.47 17.73 -33.08
N TRP A 572 27.06 17.31 -34.28
CA TRP A 572 25.92 17.90 -34.97
C TRP A 572 24.61 17.75 -34.17
N LEU A 573 24.39 16.59 -33.53
CA LEU A 573 23.22 16.38 -32.67
C LEU A 573 23.21 17.28 -31.44
N GLU A 574 24.37 17.55 -30.84
CA GLU A 574 24.51 18.43 -29.67
C GLU A 574 24.22 19.90 -30.00
N GLU A 575 24.39 20.32 -31.27
CA GLU A 575 24.05 21.66 -31.75
C GLU A 575 22.54 21.88 -31.93
N ILE A 576 21.72 20.82 -31.93
CA ILE A 576 20.27 20.93 -32.12
C ILE A 576 19.61 21.40 -30.81
N PRO A 577 18.92 22.56 -30.79
CA PRO A 577 18.20 23.01 -29.60
C PRO A 577 17.10 22.03 -29.18
N GLN A 578 16.89 21.87 -27.87
CA GLN A 578 15.92 20.91 -27.32
C GLN A 578 14.47 21.20 -27.75
N HIS A 579 14.09 22.48 -27.90
CA HIS A 579 12.74 22.82 -28.38
C HIS A 579 12.53 22.43 -29.85
N ILE A 580 13.57 22.56 -30.69
CA ILE A 580 13.57 22.09 -32.09
C ILE A 580 13.45 20.57 -32.17
N LEU A 581 14.19 19.83 -31.34
CA LEU A 581 14.05 18.37 -31.28
C LEU A 581 12.60 17.98 -30.91
N GLY A 582 12.03 18.68 -29.93
CA GLY A 582 10.63 18.55 -29.57
C GLY A 582 9.67 18.76 -30.75
N LEU A 583 9.95 19.74 -31.62
CA LEU A 583 9.16 20.06 -32.81
C LEU A 583 9.26 18.98 -33.88
N VAL A 584 10.48 18.53 -34.18
CA VAL A 584 10.76 17.41 -35.11
C VAL A 584 9.94 16.19 -34.73
N LEU A 585 9.95 15.80 -33.46
CA LEU A 585 9.20 14.65 -32.96
C LEU A 585 7.69 14.85 -33.03
N MET A 586 7.22 16.07 -32.76
CA MET A 586 5.80 16.40 -32.86
C MET A 586 5.30 16.33 -34.31
N ILE A 587 6.05 16.89 -35.25
CA ILE A 587 5.70 16.86 -36.67
C ILE A 587 5.76 15.43 -37.19
N LYS A 588 6.79 14.66 -36.83
CA LYS A 588 6.88 13.22 -37.18
C LYS A 588 5.67 12.44 -36.70
N ARG A 589 5.15 12.74 -35.51
CA ARG A 589 3.97 12.07 -34.94
C ARG A 589 2.71 12.30 -35.78
N PHE A 590 2.50 13.50 -36.29
CA PHE A 590 1.30 13.86 -37.06
C PHE A 590 1.45 13.64 -38.56
N TYR A 591 2.69 13.53 -39.06
CA TYR A 591 2.99 13.42 -40.48
C TYR A 591 2.20 12.31 -41.18
N LYS A 592 1.50 12.69 -42.26
CA LYS A 592 0.89 11.75 -43.19
C LYS A 592 1.65 11.74 -44.49
N ALA A 593 1.86 10.56 -45.07
CA ALA A 593 2.61 10.44 -46.32
C ALA A 593 1.98 11.20 -47.50
N GLU A 594 0.67 11.46 -47.46
CA GLU A 594 -0.03 12.27 -48.47
C GLU A 594 0.40 13.74 -48.48
N TRP A 595 1.01 14.24 -47.39
CA TRP A 595 1.50 15.62 -47.32
C TRP A 595 2.78 15.84 -48.13
N GLY A 596 3.59 14.79 -48.29
CA GLY A 596 4.91 14.90 -48.89
C GLY A 596 5.74 16.04 -48.28
N ASP A 597 6.33 16.88 -49.13
CA ASP A 597 7.14 18.02 -48.70
C ASP A 597 6.32 19.20 -48.18
N ASN A 598 4.99 19.18 -48.34
CA ASN A 598 4.08 20.26 -47.92
C ASN A 598 3.64 20.16 -46.45
N TRP A 599 4.35 19.39 -45.62
CA TRP A 599 3.98 19.18 -44.21
C TRP A 599 3.88 20.48 -43.39
N ARG A 600 4.64 21.53 -43.75
CA ARG A 600 4.70 22.80 -42.99
C ARG A 600 3.35 23.51 -42.90
N GLN A 601 2.53 23.48 -43.96
CA GLN A 601 1.23 24.17 -44.00
C GLN A 601 0.21 23.65 -42.99
N HIS A 602 0.45 22.46 -42.43
CA HIS A 602 -0.43 21.84 -41.45
C HIS A 602 -0.20 22.37 -40.03
N PHE A 603 0.90 23.11 -39.82
CA PHE A 603 1.27 23.69 -38.53
C PHE A 603 1.24 25.22 -38.60
N SER A 604 0.88 25.86 -37.48
CA SER A 604 0.76 27.33 -37.40
C SER A 604 0.87 27.82 -35.96
N VAL A 605 0.92 29.14 -35.80
CA VAL A 605 0.68 29.86 -34.53
C VAL A 605 -0.36 30.95 -34.79
N ASP A 606 -1.08 31.38 -33.76
CA ASP A 606 -1.97 32.54 -33.88
C ASP A 606 -1.19 33.85 -33.99
N LEU A 607 -1.81 34.88 -34.57
CA LEU A 607 -1.36 36.25 -34.40
C LEU A 607 -2.05 36.86 -33.18
N VAL A 608 -1.31 37.01 -32.08
CA VAL A 608 -1.78 37.64 -30.85
C VAL A 608 -1.37 39.11 -30.88
N ASN A 609 -2.35 40.01 -30.94
CA ASN A 609 -2.12 41.46 -31.07
C ASN A 609 -1.19 41.84 -32.25
N GLY A 610 -1.32 41.13 -33.37
CA GLY A 610 -0.53 41.35 -34.57
C GLY A 610 0.89 40.78 -34.55
N LYS A 611 1.27 40.03 -33.51
CA LYS A 611 2.56 39.32 -33.41
C LYS A 611 2.33 37.81 -33.41
N PRO A 612 3.21 37.00 -34.04
CA PRO A 612 3.16 35.55 -33.90
C PRO A 612 3.18 35.16 -32.42
N GLY A 613 2.22 34.32 -32.03
CA GLY A 613 2.18 33.70 -30.72
C GLY A 613 3.18 32.56 -30.62
N ASN A 614 3.27 31.98 -29.42
CA ASN A 614 4.24 30.93 -29.11
C ASN A 614 3.61 29.53 -29.01
N GLU A 615 2.31 29.39 -29.26
CA GLU A 615 1.57 28.14 -29.06
C GLU A 615 1.39 27.41 -30.39
N LEU A 616 2.02 26.24 -30.54
CA LEU A 616 1.97 25.47 -31.77
C LEU A 616 0.57 24.87 -32.00
N LYS A 617 0.06 25.05 -33.22
CA LYS A 617 -1.20 24.50 -33.67
C LYS A 617 -1.01 23.49 -34.80
N TYR A 618 -1.88 22.49 -34.83
CA TYR A 618 -2.08 21.57 -35.95
C TYR A 618 -3.51 21.72 -36.45
N HIS A 619 -3.68 22.13 -37.71
CA HIS A 619 -4.99 22.47 -38.30
C HIS A 619 -5.86 23.38 -37.40
N GLY A 620 -5.26 24.45 -36.87
CA GLY A 620 -5.94 25.44 -36.02
C GLY A 620 -6.17 25.01 -34.56
N ARG A 621 -5.92 23.74 -34.22
CA ARG A 621 -6.03 23.21 -32.86
C ARG A 621 -4.69 23.30 -32.13
N LYS A 622 -4.70 23.84 -30.90
CA LYS A 622 -3.51 23.85 -30.04
C LYS A 622 -3.02 22.43 -29.75
N LEU A 623 -1.71 22.23 -29.85
CA LEU A 623 -1.07 20.98 -29.48
C LEU A 623 -0.73 20.99 -28.00
N ILE A 624 -1.13 19.93 -27.30
CA ILE A 624 -0.85 19.74 -25.88
C ILE A 624 0.45 18.94 -25.72
N ALA A 625 1.31 19.40 -24.83
CA ALA A 625 2.51 18.74 -24.38
C ALA A 625 2.45 18.44 -22.87
N SER A 626 3.23 17.46 -22.45
CA SER A 626 3.38 17.09 -21.04
C SER A 626 4.61 17.72 -20.44
N TYR A 627 4.49 18.22 -19.22
CA TYR A 627 5.55 18.90 -18.49
C TYR A 627 5.65 18.36 -17.06
N LEU A 628 6.81 18.54 -16.44
CA LEU A 628 7.03 18.25 -15.03
C LEU A 628 7.70 19.45 -14.36
N ARG A 629 7.23 19.80 -13.16
CA ARG A 629 7.91 20.78 -12.32
C ARG A 629 9.10 20.12 -11.63
N VAL A 630 10.28 20.73 -11.74
CA VAL A 630 11.51 20.27 -11.08
C VAL A 630 12.06 21.42 -10.22
N GLY A 631 11.47 21.55 -9.04
CA GLY A 631 11.80 22.60 -8.07
C GLY A 631 11.35 24.00 -8.50
N PHE A 632 11.94 24.98 -7.83
CA PHE A 632 11.68 26.41 -8.02
C PHE A 632 12.99 27.14 -8.32
N ASP A 633 12.92 28.32 -8.93
CA ASP A 633 14.06 29.23 -9.02
C ASP A 633 14.24 30.04 -7.73
N GLU A 634 15.25 30.91 -7.69
CA GLU A 634 15.56 31.76 -6.53
C GLU A 634 14.43 32.72 -6.14
N LYS A 635 13.50 33.01 -7.06
CA LYS A 635 12.35 33.90 -6.85
C LYS A 635 11.06 33.14 -6.54
N GLY A 636 11.11 31.81 -6.45
CA GLY A 636 9.94 30.95 -6.23
C GLY A 636 9.13 30.67 -7.49
N ALA A 637 9.63 31.01 -8.69
CA ALA A 637 8.97 30.64 -9.94
C ALA A 637 9.15 29.14 -10.22
N TRP A 638 8.14 28.53 -10.85
CA TRP A 638 8.18 27.11 -11.18
C TRP A 638 9.20 26.84 -12.28
N ARG A 639 10.07 25.84 -12.06
CA ARG A 639 10.97 25.34 -13.11
C ARG A 639 10.30 24.19 -13.83
N ILE A 640 9.74 24.48 -15.01
CA ILE A 640 8.91 23.53 -15.77
C ILE A 640 9.72 22.98 -16.94
N PHE A 641 9.78 21.66 -17.06
CA PHE A 641 10.50 20.97 -18.11
C PHE A 641 9.56 20.12 -18.93
N LYS A 642 9.66 20.22 -20.26
CA LYS A 642 8.88 19.41 -21.18
C LYS A 642 9.35 17.96 -21.13
N LEU A 643 8.42 17.03 -20.96
CA LEU A 643 8.68 15.61 -21.04
C LEU A 643 8.80 15.18 -22.51
N ARG A 644 9.47 14.05 -22.76
CA ARG A 644 9.53 13.47 -24.10
C ARG A 644 8.14 13.16 -24.62
N GLN A 645 7.97 13.26 -25.93
CA GLN A 645 6.68 13.04 -26.58
C GLN A 645 6.15 11.61 -26.43
N ASP A 646 7.06 10.65 -26.25
CA ASP A 646 6.76 9.24 -26.05
C ASP A 646 6.79 8.82 -24.57
N PHE A 647 7.01 9.75 -23.64
CA PHE A 647 7.03 9.44 -22.21
C PHE A 647 5.61 9.36 -21.65
N ILE A 648 5.40 8.39 -20.77
CA ILE A 648 4.27 8.32 -19.85
C ILE A 648 4.76 7.70 -18.54
N ALA A 649 4.11 8.04 -17.43
CA ALA A 649 4.45 7.49 -16.11
C ALA A 649 4.50 5.95 -16.15
N SER A 650 5.55 5.39 -15.56
CA SER A 650 5.67 3.95 -15.33
C SER A 650 4.44 3.42 -14.59
N GLU A 651 4.05 2.19 -14.89
CA GLU A 651 3.09 1.46 -14.06
C GLU A 651 3.84 0.93 -12.85
N LYS A 652 3.33 1.22 -11.65
CA LYS A 652 3.98 0.84 -10.40
C LYS A 652 3.07 -0.09 -9.63
N LEU A 653 3.63 -1.20 -9.19
CA LEU A 653 3.03 -2.07 -8.17
C LEU A 653 3.74 -1.75 -6.86
N GLN A 654 3.01 -1.29 -5.87
CA GLN A 654 3.57 -1.07 -4.54
C GLN A 654 3.89 -2.44 -3.92
N MET A 655 5.15 -2.61 -3.52
CA MET A 655 5.63 -3.87 -2.92
C MET A 655 5.97 -3.69 -1.45
N GLU A 656 6.17 -2.45 -0.99
CA GLU A 656 6.51 -2.08 0.38
C GLU A 656 5.94 -0.68 0.69
N ASP A 657 5.67 -0.39 1.96
CA ASP A 657 5.32 0.97 2.40
C ASP A 657 5.99 1.34 3.71
N ASP A 658 5.79 0.59 4.80
CA ASP A 658 6.20 1.00 6.15
C ASP A 658 6.80 -0.10 7.03
N ILE A 659 6.30 -1.32 6.94
CA ILE A 659 6.81 -2.50 7.66
C ILE A 659 7.17 -3.57 6.64
N THR A 660 8.47 -3.77 6.45
CA THR A 660 9.01 -4.70 5.47
C THR A 660 9.83 -5.76 6.19
N SER A 661 9.61 -7.01 5.83
CA SER A 661 10.51 -8.12 6.14
C SER A 661 11.39 -8.40 4.92
N SER A 662 12.67 -8.64 5.12
CA SER A 662 13.60 -8.95 4.02
C SER A 662 14.62 -10.01 4.39
N THR A 663 15.23 -10.62 3.37
CA THR A 663 16.33 -11.58 3.51
C THR A 663 17.30 -11.45 2.34
N VAL A 664 18.59 -11.70 2.60
CA VAL A 664 19.64 -11.68 1.58
C VAL A 664 20.07 -13.10 1.30
N ILE A 665 19.91 -13.54 0.06
CA ILE A 665 20.22 -14.91 -0.34
C ILE A 665 21.20 -14.98 -1.51
N PRO A 666 22.05 -16.01 -1.56
CA PRO A 666 22.87 -16.30 -2.73
C PRO A 666 22.02 -16.58 -3.97
N VAL A 667 22.44 -16.06 -5.13
CA VAL A 667 21.70 -16.22 -6.40
C VAL A 667 21.49 -17.68 -6.83
N ARG A 668 22.31 -18.61 -6.35
CA ARG A 668 22.17 -20.06 -6.61
C ARG A 668 20.87 -20.69 -6.09
N TYR A 669 20.17 -20.02 -5.17
CA TYR A 669 18.87 -20.48 -4.67
C TYR A 669 17.70 -20.01 -5.54
N LEU A 670 17.93 -19.14 -6.53
CA LEU A 670 16.88 -18.59 -7.38
C LEU A 670 17.06 -19.03 -8.84
N PRO A 671 15.98 -19.52 -9.48
CA PRO A 671 15.96 -19.70 -10.92
C PRO A 671 15.60 -18.39 -11.64
N GLY A 672 15.88 -18.33 -12.95
CA GLY A 672 15.30 -17.32 -13.85
C GLY A 672 15.77 -15.87 -13.65
N LEU A 673 16.91 -15.67 -12.98
CA LEU A 673 17.50 -14.34 -12.82
C LEU A 673 17.95 -13.74 -14.16
N ASN A 674 17.84 -12.43 -14.28
CA ASN A 674 18.25 -11.71 -15.47
C ASN A 674 19.79 -11.79 -15.64
N PRO A 675 20.30 -12.36 -16.74
CA PRO A 675 21.73 -12.64 -16.94
C PRO A 675 22.58 -11.38 -17.14
N GLU A 676 21.98 -10.21 -17.30
CA GLU A 676 22.71 -8.94 -17.34
C GLU A 676 23.27 -8.55 -15.96
N TYR A 677 22.74 -9.14 -14.88
CA TYR A 677 23.18 -8.89 -13.51
C TYR A 677 23.99 -10.07 -12.96
N ASN A 678 25.20 -9.77 -12.47
CA ASN A 678 26.16 -10.77 -11.96
C ASN A 678 26.36 -10.68 -10.44
N ASN A 679 25.38 -10.14 -9.72
CA ASN A 679 25.44 -10.00 -8.27
C ASN A 679 25.53 -11.39 -7.60
N PRO A 680 26.39 -11.58 -6.59
CA PRO A 680 26.51 -12.88 -5.91
C PRO A 680 25.33 -13.20 -4.99
N SER A 681 24.54 -12.18 -4.63
CA SER A 681 23.38 -12.29 -3.76
C SER A 681 22.34 -11.24 -4.14
N VAL A 682 21.09 -11.52 -3.79
CA VAL A 682 19.97 -10.60 -3.97
C VAL A 682 19.19 -10.47 -2.68
N LYS A 683 18.53 -9.32 -2.51
CA LYS A 683 17.63 -9.06 -1.39
C LYS A 683 16.20 -9.36 -1.84
N LEU A 684 15.54 -10.25 -1.13
CA LEU A 684 14.11 -10.50 -1.27
C LEU A 684 13.38 -9.74 -0.16
N VAL A 685 12.21 -9.22 -0.49
CA VAL A 685 11.42 -8.39 0.42
C VAL A 685 9.97 -8.84 0.39
N ASN A 686 9.28 -8.65 1.51
CA ASN A 686 7.84 -8.83 1.61
C ASN A 686 7.28 -7.73 2.52
N ASN A 687 6.21 -7.08 2.07
CA ASN A 687 5.44 -6.21 2.94
C ASN A 687 4.74 -7.06 4.02
N CYS A 688 4.78 -6.60 5.26
CA CYS A 688 4.10 -7.28 6.37
C CYS A 688 2.63 -6.85 6.50
N GLU A 689 2.18 -5.88 5.71
CA GLU A 689 0.87 -5.22 5.85
C GLU A 689 -0.08 -5.52 4.67
N GLU A 690 -1.30 -5.96 4.94
CA GLU A 690 -2.40 -6.12 3.97
C GLU A 690 -3.08 -4.78 3.62
N SER A 691 -3.04 -3.83 4.56
CA SER A 691 -3.64 -2.49 4.42
C SER A 691 -2.70 -1.43 4.98
N PHE A 692 -2.71 -0.22 4.41
CA PHE A 692 -1.80 0.84 4.81
C PHE A 692 -2.48 1.93 5.65
N PHE A 693 -1.89 2.26 6.79
CA PHE A 693 -2.34 3.39 7.62
C PHE A 693 -1.76 4.71 7.09
N GLN A 694 -2.41 5.24 6.06
CA GLN A 694 -1.98 6.46 5.36
C GLN A 694 -2.35 7.74 6.12
N ARG A 695 -1.58 8.81 5.88
CA ARG A 695 -1.90 10.17 6.34
C ARG A 695 -1.93 11.11 5.12
N PRO A 696 -3.10 11.35 4.52
CA PRO A 696 -3.20 12.05 3.24
C PRO A 696 -3.17 13.57 3.44
N ASP A 697 -1.98 14.11 3.70
CA ASP A 697 -1.79 15.54 4.00
C ASP A 697 -2.30 16.44 2.84
N ASP A 698 -2.18 16.01 1.58
CA ASP A 698 -2.64 16.77 0.38
C ASP A 698 -4.17 16.73 0.18
N ALA A 699 -4.87 15.74 0.74
CA ALA A 699 -6.30 15.53 0.50
C ALA A 699 -7.20 16.56 1.22
N ILE A 700 -6.61 17.43 2.04
CA ILE A 700 -7.30 18.63 2.55
C ILE A 700 -7.67 19.60 1.41
N HIS A 701 -6.93 19.56 0.31
CA HIS A 701 -7.18 20.34 -0.90
C HIS A 701 -7.99 19.51 -1.89
N ARG A 702 -9.27 19.88 -2.08
CA ARG A 702 -10.23 19.19 -2.95
C ARG A 702 -9.67 18.98 -4.36
N GLY A 703 -9.82 17.77 -4.90
CA GLY A 703 -9.38 17.40 -6.25
C GLY A 703 -7.87 17.24 -6.43
N THR A 704 -7.07 17.44 -5.37
CA THR A 704 -5.60 17.36 -5.45
C THR A 704 -5.12 15.91 -5.31
N ASP A 705 -5.61 15.18 -4.31
CA ASP A 705 -5.26 13.76 -4.10
C ASP A 705 -6.39 12.83 -4.57
N LEU A 706 -6.42 12.62 -5.88
CA LEU A 706 -7.45 11.79 -6.54
C LEU A 706 -7.46 10.33 -6.06
N GLN A 707 -6.32 9.81 -5.60
CA GLN A 707 -6.24 8.45 -5.08
C GLN A 707 -6.90 8.37 -3.70
N THR A 708 -6.58 9.29 -2.80
CA THR A 708 -7.21 9.35 -1.48
C THR A 708 -8.72 9.55 -1.60
N GLU A 709 -9.16 10.46 -2.46
CA GLU A 709 -10.60 10.68 -2.65
C GLU A 709 -11.30 9.43 -3.21
N LEU A 710 -10.65 8.68 -4.11
CA LEU A 710 -11.16 7.40 -4.60
C LEU A 710 -11.24 6.36 -3.47
N ASP A 711 -10.17 6.22 -2.67
CA ASP A 711 -10.09 5.25 -1.57
C ASP A 711 -11.13 5.55 -0.49
N PHE A 712 -11.27 6.82 -0.12
CA PHE A 712 -12.32 7.27 0.81
C PHE A 712 -13.71 7.14 0.23
N SER A 713 -13.87 7.10 -1.09
CA SER A 713 -15.17 6.80 -1.70
C SER A 713 -15.52 5.30 -1.68
N GLY A 714 -14.54 4.46 -1.33
CA GLY A 714 -14.72 3.04 -1.10
C GLY A 714 -15.59 2.73 0.13
N LYS A 715 -15.95 1.45 0.26
CA LYS A 715 -16.67 0.91 1.42
C LYS A 715 -15.71 0.10 2.28
N ASP A 716 -16.12 -0.17 3.52
CA ASP A 716 -15.40 -1.01 4.48
C ASP A 716 -14.03 -0.44 4.91
N ASN A 717 -13.85 0.89 4.81
CA ASN A 717 -12.68 1.62 5.29
C ASN A 717 -12.61 1.65 6.82
N PHE A 718 -11.38 1.66 7.35
CA PHE A 718 -11.08 2.05 8.72
C PHE A 718 -10.51 3.47 8.69
N ILE A 719 -11.25 4.43 9.25
CA ILE A 719 -10.90 5.85 9.23
C ILE A 719 -10.65 6.34 10.67
N SER A 720 -9.70 7.26 10.83
CA SER A 720 -9.40 7.88 12.12
C SER A 720 -8.99 9.34 11.94
N ASN A 721 -9.32 10.18 12.92
CA ASN A 721 -9.05 11.62 12.95
C ASN A 721 -9.75 12.42 11.84
N PHE A 722 -10.98 12.04 11.50
CA PHE A 722 -11.85 12.82 10.62
C PHE A 722 -13.11 13.27 11.36
N GLN A 723 -13.69 14.36 10.88
CA GLN A 723 -14.96 14.87 11.39
C GLN A 723 -16.11 13.93 10.96
N PRO A 724 -16.95 13.45 11.88
CA PRO A 724 -18.20 12.78 11.51
C PRO A 724 -19.16 13.81 10.90
N LEU A 725 -19.54 13.61 9.65
CA LEU A 725 -20.49 14.46 8.93
C LEU A 725 -21.84 13.77 8.80
N ASN A 726 -22.91 14.56 8.86
CA ASN A 726 -24.28 14.11 8.70
C ASN A 726 -24.87 14.60 7.35
N THR A 727 -26.15 14.29 7.12
CA THR A 727 -26.83 14.63 5.87
C THR A 727 -26.98 16.14 5.65
N GLU A 728 -27.04 16.95 6.70
CA GLU A 728 -27.09 18.41 6.59
C GLU A 728 -25.74 18.97 6.12
N ASP A 729 -24.63 18.51 6.69
CA ASP A 729 -23.29 18.90 6.24
C ASP A 729 -23.08 18.56 4.75
N ALA A 730 -23.61 17.41 4.31
CA ALA A 730 -23.58 17.02 2.90
C ALA A 730 -24.40 17.97 2.01
N ARG A 731 -25.56 18.47 2.49
CA ARG A 731 -26.35 19.48 1.76
C ARG A 731 -25.61 20.81 1.66
N GLU A 732 -24.99 21.27 2.74
CA GLU A 732 -24.19 22.50 2.73
C GLU A 732 -23.03 22.40 1.70
N LEU A 733 -22.36 21.24 1.65
CA LEU A 733 -21.33 20.99 0.65
C LEU A 733 -21.86 21.01 -0.79
N LEU A 734 -23.09 20.52 -1.04
CA LEU A 734 -23.72 20.53 -2.36
C LEU A 734 -24.20 21.93 -2.77
N GLU A 735 -24.63 22.75 -1.82
CA GLU A 735 -25.05 24.14 -2.05
C GLU A 735 -23.86 25.05 -2.38
N ASP A 736 -22.66 24.73 -1.87
CA ASP A 736 -21.39 25.35 -2.27
C ASP A 736 -20.87 24.80 -3.60
N VAL A 737 -21.64 25.02 -4.67
CA VAL A 737 -21.43 24.44 -6.01
C VAL A 737 -20.00 24.64 -6.53
N ILE A 738 -19.41 25.81 -6.29
CA ILE A 738 -18.08 26.16 -6.81
C ILE A 738 -17.03 25.21 -6.22
N HIS A 739 -16.98 25.07 -4.90
CA HIS A 739 -15.99 24.21 -4.25
C HIS A 739 -16.40 22.73 -4.28
N PHE A 740 -17.68 22.41 -4.54
CA PHE A 740 -18.12 21.03 -4.76
C PHE A 740 -17.57 20.45 -6.06
N GLU A 741 -17.50 21.26 -7.13
CA GLU A 741 -16.94 20.84 -8.41
C GLU A 741 -15.44 20.54 -8.36
N GLU A 742 -14.73 21.03 -7.33
CA GLU A 742 -13.31 20.74 -7.10
C GLU A 742 -13.08 19.28 -6.67
N PHE A 743 -14.05 18.63 -6.02
CA PHE A 743 -13.93 17.21 -5.67
C PHE A 743 -13.89 16.32 -6.92
N SER A 744 -13.19 15.20 -6.82
CA SER A 744 -13.23 14.14 -7.82
C SER A 744 -14.63 13.54 -7.96
N GLU A 745 -14.94 12.98 -9.13
CA GLU A 745 -16.23 12.34 -9.40
C GLU A 745 -16.60 11.24 -8.38
N PRO A 746 -15.67 10.37 -7.92
CA PRO A 746 -15.96 9.42 -6.83
C PRO A 746 -16.44 10.11 -5.55
N MET A 747 -15.74 11.13 -5.07
CA MET A 747 -16.08 11.81 -3.81
C MET A 747 -17.41 12.56 -3.94
N GLN A 748 -17.64 13.23 -5.07
CA GLN A 748 -18.92 13.87 -5.37
C GLN A 748 -20.10 12.88 -5.33
N LYS A 749 -19.90 11.60 -5.70
CA LYS A 749 -20.94 10.56 -5.65
C LYS A 749 -21.26 10.09 -4.24
N VAL A 750 -20.34 10.25 -3.29
CA VAL A 750 -20.55 9.88 -1.90
C VAL A 750 -21.27 10.99 -1.14
N ILE A 751 -20.96 12.24 -1.47
CA ILE A 751 -21.59 13.43 -0.87
C ILE A 751 -23.06 13.56 -1.33
N ARG A 752 -23.37 13.19 -2.59
CA ARG A 752 -24.74 13.12 -3.12
C ARG A 752 -25.50 11.91 -2.58
#